data_AF-A0A2V5SZZ5-F1
#
_entry.id   AF-A0A2V5SZZ5-F1
#
_cell.length_a   1.000
_cell.length_b   1.000
_cell.length_c   1.000
_cell.angle_alpha   90.00
_cell.angle_beta   90.00
_cell.angle_gamma   90.00
#
_symmetry.space_group_name_H-M   'P 1'
#
loop_
_entity.id
_entity.type
_entity.pdbx_description
1 polymer ?
#
loop_
_entity_poly.entity_id
_entity_poly.type
_entity_poly.pdbx_seq_one_letter_code
_entity_poly.pdbx_strand_id
1 'polypeptide(L)'
;AASIRSPHLSRRDRTRRLDAKLIELGLGERRDAVVGSPEKKLLSGGERKRLNIGLDMIGMSDVYLFDEPTSGLSSKDSEHVMEIIRGMAHNKIIIVTIHQPSSKIFQMFHKAILLDKGGRLVFFGTPSDMLRYFAEAEHQHQFGAELGACPSCGTTRPEFIFDVLETPLRDLSGDVIYEENSRGQLVAARRYSPEFWRDKYEAFRLIQDVKQVSLRKEAAAPLPVAPVEKKRLPLRWHDEWTQFRTLLRRAFISKLRNRANLVITIGVSPVLALLIATILRYSESGEYDFASAYHIPTFLFLGLIVAMFLGLTNSADDIIRDRAVLQRERNVSVRLSYYVISKTLTLGVFALIQCVLFVLIGNYVLQIRGMFWIYLGIMLMTAMGGVSLGLLISSLVADPKTAANIVPLVLIPQIIMGGALIKYEDMNRNLALLYALSHWFTEHPSKEQEKKMGSKLEVPFVCQFIAMRWSYEEMIVAQAKLNPLTQRQDRTQREIDRIVAKRDQTPIDRRRLEDLKETLALLSGLEAKSPHALDHYLGLVDQILDRKRPFDRALFKNATGQITAEQIYVNQKVSDLISNAEMEQSDYRRGNRPNVFFGAQKRYFGIKVGVFAFNTTVLIISTLGLLTLLHWILRKQLEVRRS
;
A
#
# COMPACT_ATOMS: atom_id res chain seq x y z
N ALA A 1 1.26 -10.39 15.29
CA ALA A 1 1.82 -9.91 16.57
C ALA A 1 2.95 -10.80 17.09
N ALA A 2 2.69 -12.03 17.55
CA ALA A 2 3.72 -12.92 18.12
C ALA A 2 4.95 -13.12 17.21
N SER A 3 4.73 -13.42 15.93
CA SER A 3 5.83 -13.63 14.98
C SER A 3 6.62 -12.36 14.64
N ILE A 4 6.02 -11.19 14.84
CA ILE A 4 6.66 -9.89 14.58
C ILE A 4 7.52 -9.49 15.79
N ARG A 5 6.99 -9.67 17.01
CA ARG A 5 7.66 -9.30 18.27
C ARG A 5 8.69 -10.33 18.74
N SER A 6 8.55 -11.59 18.37
CA SER A 6 9.48 -12.67 18.73
C SER A 6 9.80 -13.55 17.52
N PRO A 7 10.49 -13.02 16.50
CA PRO A 7 10.78 -13.77 15.27
C PRO A 7 11.75 -14.94 15.50
N HIS A 8 12.65 -14.82 16.48
CA HIS A 8 13.65 -15.82 16.86
C HIS A 8 13.07 -17.13 17.43
N LEU A 9 11.81 -17.13 17.84
CA LEU A 9 11.16 -18.31 18.41
C LEU A 9 10.63 -19.23 17.31
N SER A 10 10.69 -20.54 17.57
CA SER A 10 10.08 -21.53 16.70
C SER A 10 8.56 -21.29 16.56
N ARG A 11 7.94 -21.80 15.49
CA ARG A 11 6.49 -21.70 15.32
C ARG A 11 5.74 -22.37 16.47
N ARG A 12 6.23 -23.52 16.96
CA ARG A 12 5.63 -24.28 18.05
C ARG A 12 5.66 -23.48 19.35
N ASP A 13 6.80 -22.88 19.70
CA ASP A 13 6.94 -22.09 20.92
C ASP A 13 6.07 -20.83 20.88
N ARG A 14 5.98 -20.17 19.72
CA ARG A 14 5.09 -19.01 19.53
C ARG A 14 3.64 -19.38 19.71
N THR A 15 3.20 -20.51 19.18
CA THR A 15 1.82 -20.99 19.35
C THR A 15 1.55 -21.34 20.81
N ARG A 16 2.46 -22.07 21.48
CA ARG A 16 2.33 -22.38 22.91
C ARG A 16 2.21 -21.12 23.77
N ARG A 17 3.03 -20.10 23.52
CA ARG A 17 2.96 -18.81 24.22
C ARG A 17 1.66 -18.05 23.92
N LEU A 18 1.19 -18.10 22.68
CA LEU A 18 -0.08 -17.48 22.29
C LEU A 18 -1.25 -18.14 23.01
N ASP A 19 -1.32 -19.47 23.02
CA ASP A 19 -2.41 -20.21 23.66
C ASP A 19 -2.40 -19.97 25.18
N ALA A 20 -1.24 -20.00 25.84
CA ALA A 20 -1.12 -19.63 27.26
C ALA A 20 -1.60 -18.20 27.54
N LYS A 21 -1.23 -17.24 26.69
CA LYS A 21 -1.65 -15.84 26.85
C LYS A 21 -3.14 -15.64 26.57
N LEU A 22 -3.73 -16.39 25.64
CA LEU A 22 -5.18 -16.36 25.39
C LEU A 22 -5.97 -16.89 26.59
N ILE A 23 -5.48 -17.92 27.27
CA ILE A 23 -6.08 -18.43 28.51
C ILE A 23 -6.00 -17.38 29.62
N GLU A 24 -4.83 -16.77 29.82
CA GLU A 24 -4.61 -15.69 30.81
C GLU A 24 -5.53 -14.48 30.59
N LEU A 25 -5.87 -14.18 29.33
CA LEU A 25 -6.78 -13.09 28.96
C LEU A 25 -8.27 -13.48 29.01
N GLY A 26 -8.61 -14.72 29.35
CA GLY A 26 -9.97 -15.23 29.30
C GLY A 26 -10.55 -15.26 27.87
N LEU A 27 -9.71 -15.47 26.86
CA LEU A 27 -10.05 -15.48 25.43
C LEU A 27 -9.85 -16.86 24.76
N GLY A 28 -9.66 -17.92 25.55
CA GLY A 28 -9.42 -19.28 25.05
C GLY A 28 -10.52 -19.78 24.10
N GLU A 29 -11.79 -19.65 24.51
CA GLU A 29 -12.95 -20.07 23.69
C GLU A 29 -13.13 -19.24 22.42
N ARG A 30 -12.57 -18.02 22.39
CA ARG A 30 -12.64 -17.09 21.26
C ARG A 30 -11.41 -17.11 20.36
N ARG A 31 -10.53 -18.10 20.50
CA ARG A 31 -9.25 -18.22 19.79
C ARG A 31 -9.36 -18.04 18.27
N ASP A 32 -10.33 -18.71 17.66
CA ASP A 32 -10.51 -18.72 16.20
C ASP A 32 -11.63 -17.77 15.73
N ALA A 33 -12.22 -17.00 16.66
CA ALA A 33 -13.25 -16.02 16.35
C ALA A 33 -12.69 -14.82 15.57
N VAL A 34 -13.50 -14.27 14.67
CA VAL A 34 -13.16 -13.04 13.95
C VAL A 34 -13.42 -11.83 14.85
N VAL A 35 -12.45 -10.92 14.97
CA VAL A 35 -12.55 -9.73 15.83
C VAL A 35 -13.68 -8.77 15.38
N GLY A 36 -13.90 -8.66 14.08
CA GLY A 36 -14.87 -7.74 13.48
C GLY A 36 -14.29 -6.35 13.19
N SER A 37 -15.12 -5.49 12.57
CA SER A 37 -14.81 -4.08 12.32
C SER A 37 -15.51 -3.19 13.35
N PRO A 38 -15.21 -1.88 13.42
CA PRO A 38 -15.97 -0.94 14.25
C PRO A 38 -17.48 -0.95 13.95
N GLU A 39 -17.85 -1.15 12.67
CA GLU A 39 -19.24 -1.22 12.21
C GLU A 39 -19.87 -2.59 12.46
N LYS A 40 -19.10 -3.68 12.33
CA LYS A 40 -19.55 -5.06 12.57
C LYS A 40 -18.74 -5.70 13.71
N LYS A 41 -19.12 -5.39 14.94
CA LYS A 41 -18.51 -5.92 16.16
C LYS A 41 -18.90 -7.39 16.34
N LEU A 42 -17.91 -8.28 16.37
CA LEU A 42 -18.10 -9.72 16.61
C LEU A 42 -17.59 -10.15 18.00
N LEU A 43 -16.54 -9.49 18.50
CA LEU A 43 -16.15 -9.54 19.91
C LEU A 43 -16.83 -8.41 20.68
N SER A 44 -17.16 -8.68 21.94
CA SER A 44 -17.62 -7.65 22.89
C SER A 44 -16.54 -6.58 23.14
N GLY A 45 -16.96 -5.43 23.69
CA GLY A 45 -16.03 -4.34 24.02
C GLY A 45 -14.92 -4.79 24.98
N GLY A 46 -15.29 -5.53 26.03
CA GLY A 46 -14.37 -6.11 27.01
C GLY A 46 -13.39 -7.10 26.39
N GLU A 47 -13.87 -8.08 25.62
CA GLU A 47 -13.02 -9.05 24.93
C GLU A 47 -12.03 -8.36 23.97
N ARG A 48 -12.49 -7.34 23.23
CA ARG A 48 -11.62 -6.57 22.32
C ARG A 48 -10.55 -5.78 23.08
N LYS A 49 -10.88 -5.18 24.23
CA LYS A 49 -9.90 -4.47 25.07
C LYS A 49 -8.87 -5.45 25.65
N ARG A 50 -9.31 -6.59 26.19
CA ARG A 50 -8.42 -7.68 26.65
C ARG A 50 -7.50 -8.18 25.54
N LEU A 51 -8.02 -8.38 24.32
CA LEU A 51 -7.20 -8.76 23.17
C LEU A 51 -6.16 -7.69 22.83
N ASN A 52 -6.53 -6.41 22.83
CA ASN A 52 -5.59 -5.31 22.58
C ASN A 52 -4.46 -5.28 23.61
N ILE A 53 -4.79 -5.42 24.89
CA ILE A 53 -3.81 -5.53 25.97
C ILE A 53 -2.89 -6.74 25.72
N GLY A 54 -3.46 -7.89 25.35
CA GLY A 54 -2.74 -9.09 24.95
C GLY A 54 -1.75 -8.92 23.79
N LEU A 55 -2.09 -8.11 22.79
CA LEU A 55 -1.21 -7.81 21.65
C LEU A 55 0.08 -7.09 22.07
N ASP A 56 0.01 -6.27 23.13
CA ASP A 56 1.17 -5.60 23.71
C ASP A 56 1.91 -6.48 24.72
N MET A 57 1.18 -7.29 25.49
CA MET A 57 1.71 -8.26 26.45
C MET A 57 2.53 -9.39 25.82
N ILE A 58 2.32 -9.69 24.54
CA ILE A 58 3.08 -10.75 23.86
C ILE A 58 4.56 -10.37 23.66
N GLY A 59 4.92 -9.10 23.84
CA GLY A 59 6.30 -8.63 23.90
C GLY A 59 6.95 -8.83 25.28
N MET A 60 8.28 -8.72 25.33
CA MET A 60 9.06 -8.77 26.57
C MET A 60 9.46 -7.34 26.98
N SER A 61 8.51 -6.58 27.52
CA SER A 61 8.84 -5.29 28.15
C SER A 61 8.92 -5.47 29.66
N ASP A 62 9.80 -4.71 30.30
CA ASP A 62 9.92 -4.62 31.76
C ASP A 62 9.03 -3.53 32.35
N VAL A 63 8.70 -2.51 31.53
CA VAL A 63 7.83 -1.39 31.86
C VAL A 63 6.63 -1.35 30.91
N TYR A 64 5.42 -1.25 31.45
CA TYR A 64 4.19 -1.04 30.69
C TYR A 64 3.47 0.23 31.15
N LEU A 65 2.98 1.00 30.18
CA LEU A 65 2.16 2.18 30.40
C LEU A 65 0.77 1.90 29.81
N PHE A 66 -0.26 1.93 30.65
CA PHE A 66 -1.65 1.77 30.22
C PHE A 66 -2.40 3.08 30.43
N ASP A 67 -2.86 3.65 29.32
CA ASP A 67 -3.70 4.84 29.34
C ASP A 67 -5.18 4.43 29.37
N GLU A 68 -5.85 4.71 30.48
CA GLU A 68 -7.27 4.40 30.73
C GLU A 68 -7.71 3.00 30.24
N PRO A 69 -7.17 1.91 30.81
CA PRO A 69 -7.50 0.56 30.37
C PRO A 69 -8.94 0.14 30.68
N THR A 70 -9.66 0.86 31.54
CA THR A 70 -11.04 0.56 31.96
C THR A 70 -12.09 1.41 31.24
N SER A 71 -11.68 2.41 30.44
CA SER A 71 -12.62 3.32 29.77
C SER A 71 -13.50 2.60 28.74
N GLY A 72 -14.81 2.86 28.78
CA GLY A 72 -15.81 2.28 27.88
C GLY A 72 -16.16 0.81 28.14
N LEU A 73 -15.83 0.28 29.33
CA LEU A 73 -16.16 -1.08 29.76
C LEU A 73 -17.23 -1.11 30.86
N SER A 74 -17.89 -2.26 31.00
CA SER A 74 -18.74 -2.53 32.16
C SER A 74 -17.90 -2.66 33.43
N SER A 75 -18.48 -2.43 34.62
CA SER A 75 -17.75 -2.54 35.89
C SER A 75 -17.06 -3.90 36.07
N LYS A 76 -17.76 -5.00 35.72
CA LYS A 76 -17.22 -6.36 35.80
C LYS A 76 -16.07 -6.60 34.80
N ASP A 77 -16.19 -6.08 33.57
CA ASP A 77 -15.10 -6.19 32.59
C ASP A 77 -13.88 -5.36 33.00
N SER A 78 -14.09 -4.17 33.58
CA SER A 78 -13.03 -3.31 34.10
C SER A 78 -12.26 -3.98 35.23
N GLU A 79 -12.95 -4.62 36.18
CA GLU A 79 -12.32 -5.40 37.25
C GLU A 79 -11.45 -6.54 36.68
N HIS A 80 -12.00 -7.31 35.74
CA HIS A 80 -11.25 -8.42 35.13
C HIS A 80 -10.02 -7.92 34.36
N VAL A 81 -10.12 -6.81 33.63
CA VAL A 81 -8.97 -6.19 32.96
C VAL A 81 -7.89 -5.80 33.99
N MET A 82 -8.30 -5.22 35.12
CA MET A 82 -7.36 -4.84 36.18
C MET A 82 -6.75 -6.03 36.92
N GLU A 83 -7.47 -7.12 37.10
CA GLU A 83 -6.95 -8.39 37.64
C GLU A 83 -5.85 -8.96 36.75
N ILE A 84 -6.06 -8.97 35.42
CA ILE A 84 -5.03 -9.37 34.44
C ILE A 84 -3.81 -8.46 34.56
N ILE A 85 -4.01 -7.14 34.61
CA ILE A 85 -2.92 -6.17 34.73
C ILE A 85 -2.13 -6.36 36.03
N ARG A 86 -2.83 -6.59 37.15
CA ARG A 86 -2.22 -6.86 38.45
C ARG A 86 -1.41 -8.15 38.44
N GLY A 87 -1.93 -9.22 37.84
CA GLY A 87 -1.22 -10.50 37.69
C GLY A 87 0.12 -10.36 36.98
N MET A 88 0.24 -9.41 36.04
CA MET A 88 1.49 -9.10 35.35
C MET A 88 2.53 -8.36 36.17
N ALA A 89 2.14 -7.69 37.26
CA ALA A 89 3.05 -6.85 38.03
C ALA A 89 4.14 -7.66 38.76
N HIS A 90 4.03 -8.99 38.80
CA HIS A 90 5.05 -9.87 39.34
C HIS A 90 6.33 -9.76 38.47
N ASN A 91 7.30 -8.99 38.96
CA ASN A 91 8.59 -8.67 38.31
C ASN A 91 8.52 -7.66 37.15
N LYS A 92 7.48 -6.81 37.11
CA LYS A 92 7.35 -5.76 36.09
C LYS A 92 6.90 -4.44 36.69
N ILE A 93 7.27 -3.33 36.05
CA ILE A 93 6.75 -2.00 36.38
C ILE A 93 5.55 -1.72 35.49
N ILE A 94 4.41 -1.44 36.11
CA ILE A 94 3.18 -1.13 35.41
C ILE A 94 2.64 0.20 35.93
N ILE A 95 2.44 1.13 35.03
CA ILE A 95 1.83 2.44 35.31
C ILE A 95 0.49 2.46 34.59
N VAL A 96 -0.57 2.80 35.34
CA VAL A 96 -1.93 2.87 34.82
C VAL A 96 -2.53 4.22 35.17
N THR A 97 -3.14 4.89 34.20
CA THR A 97 -4.04 6.03 34.45
C THR A 97 -5.48 5.50 34.52
N ILE A 98 -6.23 5.86 35.56
CA ILE A 98 -7.65 5.52 35.69
C ILE A 98 -8.43 6.76 36.10
N HIS A 99 -9.47 7.07 35.32
CA HIS A 99 -10.49 8.03 35.70
C HIS A 99 -11.48 7.34 36.66
N GLN A 100 -11.61 7.85 37.89
CA GLN A 100 -12.59 7.40 38.90
C GLN A 100 -12.64 5.86 39.10
N PRO A 101 -11.65 5.26 39.78
CA PRO A 101 -11.65 3.81 40.02
C PRO A 101 -12.77 3.39 40.98
N SER A 102 -13.37 2.22 40.74
CA SER A 102 -14.25 1.60 41.74
C SER A 102 -13.45 1.21 42.98
N SER A 103 -14.11 1.07 44.14
CA SER A 103 -13.48 0.62 45.39
C SER A 103 -12.64 -0.65 45.22
N LYS A 104 -13.16 -1.62 44.46
CA LYS A 104 -12.47 -2.89 44.22
C LYS A 104 -11.22 -2.70 43.36
N ILE A 105 -11.27 -1.87 42.32
CA ILE A 105 -10.10 -1.57 41.48
C ILE A 105 -9.06 -0.76 42.26
N PHE A 106 -9.49 0.21 43.07
CA PHE A 106 -8.60 1.05 43.87
C PHE A 106 -7.76 0.22 44.85
N GLN A 107 -8.34 -0.81 45.44
CA GLN A 107 -7.64 -1.74 46.34
C GLN A 107 -6.65 -2.69 45.61
N MET A 108 -6.71 -2.79 44.27
CA MET A 108 -5.77 -3.62 43.50
C MET A 108 -4.40 -2.96 43.31
N PHE A 109 -4.28 -1.65 43.56
CA PHE A 109 -3.04 -0.91 43.33
C PHE A 109 -2.01 -1.14 44.44
N HIS A 110 -0.77 -1.44 44.05
CA HIS A 110 0.36 -1.48 44.99
C HIS A 110 0.74 -0.08 45.47
N LYS A 111 0.68 0.91 44.56
CA LYS A 111 0.91 2.33 44.83
C LYS A 111 -0.06 3.18 44.01
N ALA A 112 -0.45 4.31 44.56
CA ALA A 112 -1.28 5.30 43.92
C ALA A 112 -0.54 6.65 43.87
N ILE A 113 -0.59 7.30 42.71
CA ILE A 113 -0.11 8.66 42.48
C ILE A 113 -1.36 9.50 42.22
N LEU A 114 -1.51 10.60 42.95
CA LEU A 114 -2.58 11.57 42.70
C LEU A 114 -1.97 12.90 42.26
N LEU A 115 -2.42 13.36 41.10
CA LEU A 115 -2.04 14.65 40.52
C LEU A 115 -3.26 15.55 40.49
N ASP A 116 -3.14 16.77 41.00
CA ASP A 116 -4.16 17.81 40.90
C ASP A 116 -3.92 18.72 39.67
N LYS A 117 -4.85 19.64 39.41
CA LYS A 117 -4.80 20.65 38.34
C LYS A 117 -3.41 21.29 38.25
N GLY A 118 -2.91 21.42 37.03
CA GLY A 118 -1.55 21.91 36.78
C GLY A 118 -0.43 20.88 36.99
N GLY A 119 -0.76 19.59 37.15
CA GLY A 119 0.22 18.51 37.30
C GLY A 119 0.90 18.50 38.67
N ARG A 120 0.24 19.05 39.70
CA ARG A 120 0.78 19.13 41.06
C ARG A 120 0.65 17.78 41.74
N LEU A 121 1.76 17.23 42.26
CA LEU A 121 1.74 15.99 43.03
C LEU A 121 1.16 16.26 44.42
N VAL A 122 -0.01 15.69 44.70
CA VAL A 122 -0.70 15.85 45.99
C VAL A 122 -0.65 14.60 46.85
N PHE A 123 -0.31 13.44 46.27
CA PHE A 123 -0.05 12.23 47.05
C PHE A 123 0.73 11.18 46.25
N PHE A 124 1.61 10.44 46.93
CA PHE A 124 2.22 9.20 46.47
C PHE A 124 2.39 8.20 47.62
N GLY A 125 1.87 6.98 47.48
CA GLY A 125 1.90 5.98 48.55
C GLY A 125 1.00 4.80 48.27
N THR A 126 0.62 4.03 49.30
CA THR A 126 -0.38 2.96 49.15
C THR A 126 -1.80 3.53 49.10
N PRO A 127 -2.78 2.82 48.51
CA PRO A 127 -4.19 3.25 48.53
C PRO A 127 -4.74 3.49 49.95
N SER A 128 -4.34 2.65 50.92
CA SER A 128 -4.72 2.80 52.32
C SER A 128 -4.11 4.05 52.95
N ASP A 129 -2.83 4.33 52.66
CA ASP A 129 -2.17 5.55 53.13
C ASP A 129 -2.81 6.82 52.54
N MET A 130 -3.25 6.75 51.28
CA MET A 130 -3.94 7.86 50.61
C MET A 130 -5.23 8.21 51.34
N LEU A 131 -6.07 7.19 51.61
CA LEU A 131 -7.33 7.40 52.33
C LEU A 131 -7.10 7.96 53.72
N ARG A 132 -6.10 7.45 54.45
CA ARG A 132 -5.74 7.95 55.77
C ARG A 132 -5.26 9.41 55.72
N TYR A 133 -4.41 9.75 54.75
CA TYR A 133 -3.91 11.12 54.56
C TYR A 133 -5.05 12.12 54.32
N PHE A 134 -6.00 11.79 53.43
CA PHE A 134 -7.12 12.67 53.14
C PHE A 134 -8.18 12.69 54.26
N ALA A 135 -8.37 11.58 54.99
CA ALA A 135 -9.25 11.55 56.16
C ALA A 135 -8.70 12.40 57.31
N GLU A 136 -7.39 12.32 57.59
CA GLU A 136 -6.74 13.19 58.58
C GLU A 136 -6.79 14.65 58.15
N ALA A 137 -6.60 14.91 56.85
CA ALA A 137 -6.75 16.24 56.29
C ALA A 137 -8.18 16.79 56.46
N GLU A 138 -9.22 15.99 56.24
CA GLU A 138 -10.60 16.42 56.43
C GLU A 138 -10.93 16.63 57.93
N HIS A 139 -10.54 15.70 58.80
CA HIS A 139 -10.81 15.77 60.24
C HIS A 139 -10.13 16.96 60.92
N GLN A 140 -8.96 17.39 60.45
CA GLN A 140 -8.31 18.61 60.94
C GLN A 140 -9.05 19.89 60.51
N HIS A 141 -9.89 19.84 59.47
CA HIS A 141 -10.50 21.01 58.82
C HIS A 141 -12.05 21.04 58.88
N GLN A 142 -12.71 19.98 59.37
CA GLN A 142 -14.14 19.87 59.66
C GLN A 142 -14.37 19.32 61.08
N PHE A 143 -15.17 20.03 61.90
CA PHE A 143 -15.69 19.50 63.16
C PHE A 143 -16.66 18.33 62.88
N GLY A 144 -16.17 17.09 62.94
CA GLY A 144 -17.00 15.90 63.21
C GLY A 144 -17.59 15.11 62.03
N ALA A 145 -16.84 14.86 60.96
CA ALA A 145 -17.20 13.80 60.00
C ALA A 145 -16.40 12.52 60.29
N GLU A 146 -17.10 11.39 60.48
CA GLU A 146 -16.48 10.08 60.69
C GLU A 146 -15.71 9.63 59.44
N LEU A 147 -14.55 8.98 59.68
CA LEU A 147 -13.57 8.53 58.69
C LEU A 147 -14.21 7.97 57.43
N GLY A 148 -13.64 8.26 56.25
CA GLY A 148 -14.06 7.86 54.89
C GLY A 148 -14.22 6.35 54.57
N ALA A 149 -14.76 5.57 55.49
CA ALA A 149 -15.41 4.28 55.32
C ALA A 149 -16.88 4.44 55.72
N CYS A 150 -17.80 3.86 54.93
CA CYS A 150 -19.21 3.83 55.35
C CYS A 150 -19.33 3.12 56.72
N PRO A 151 -19.91 3.76 57.75
CA PRO A 151 -20.04 3.19 59.10
C PRO A 151 -20.78 1.85 59.14
N SER A 152 -21.64 1.59 58.15
CA SER A 152 -22.44 0.36 58.05
C SER A 152 -21.81 -0.76 57.23
N CYS A 153 -20.79 -0.51 56.40
CA CYS A 153 -20.31 -1.53 55.46
C CYS A 153 -18.80 -1.60 55.18
N GLY A 154 -17.97 -0.74 55.79
CA GLY A 154 -16.50 -0.86 55.72
C GLY A 154 -15.89 -0.70 54.32
N THR A 155 -16.68 -0.28 53.33
CA THR A 155 -16.22 -0.11 51.94
C THR A 155 -15.48 1.22 51.79
N THR A 156 -14.21 1.16 51.39
CA THR A 156 -13.41 2.35 51.07
C THR A 156 -13.92 2.99 49.79
N ARG A 157 -14.43 4.23 49.83
CA ARG A 157 -14.92 4.95 48.65
C ARG A 157 -13.81 5.84 48.10
N PRO A 158 -13.19 5.55 46.94
CA PRO A 158 -12.12 6.38 46.38
C PRO A 158 -12.59 7.80 46.01
N GLU A 159 -13.89 7.98 45.75
CA GLU A 159 -14.50 9.28 45.45
C GLU A 159 -14.31 10.30 46.58
N PHE A 160 -14.23 9.82 47.82
CA PHE A 160 -13.96 10.64 48.99
C PHE A 160 -12.72 11.54 48.82
N ILE A 161 -11.67 11.01 48.19
CA ILE A 161 -10.44 11.76 47.96
C ILE A 161 -10.68 12.96 47.05
N PHE A 162 -11.53 12.78 46.02
CA PHE A 162 -11.90 13.87 45.12
C PHE A 162 -12.82 14.88 45.81
N ASP A 163 -13.76 14.42 46.65
CA ASP A 163 -14.64 15.29 47.43
C ASP A 163 -13.82 16.22 48.35
N VAL A 164 -12.77 15.70 49.00
CA VAL A 164 -11.87 16.50 49.84
C VAL A 164 -11.07 17.51 49.01
N LEU A 165 -10.51 17.10 47.86
CA LEU A 165 -9.74 17.99 46.97
C LEU A 165 -10.61 19.09 46.34
N GLU A 166 -11.87 18.77 46.03
CA GLU A 166 -12.80 19.65 45.34
C GLU A 166 -13.79 20.34 46.29
N THR A 167 -13.51 20.31 47.61
CA THR A 167 -14.33 20.96 48.63
C THR A 167 -14.68 22.39 48.19
N PRO A 168 -15.98 22.72 48.02
CA PRO A 168 -16.37 24.03 47.53
C PRO A 168 -16.08 25.12 48.56
N LEU A 169 -15.62 26.26 48.09
CA LEU A 169 -15.56 27.48 48.86
C LEU A 169 -16.99 27.97 49.10
N ARG A 170 -17.32 28.23 50.36
CA ARG A 170 -18.64 28.71 50.77
C ARG A 170 -18.53 30.11 51.36
N ASP A 171 -19.53 30.94 51.09
CA ASP A 171 -19.67 32.25 51.71
C ASP A 171 -20.15 32.12 53.18
N LEU A 172 -20.16 33.23 53.92
CA LEU A 172 -20.65 33.35 55.31
C LEU A 172 -22.08 32.83 55.49
N SER A 173 -22.91 32.92 54.44
CA SER A 173 -24.28 32.40 54.39
C SER A 173 -24.35 30.88 54.15
N GLY A 174 -23.22 30.24 53.86
CA GLY A 174 -23.12 28.81 53.56
C GLY A 174 -23.31 28.43 52.09
N ASP A 175 -23.56 29.40 51.22
CA ASP A 175 -23.74 29.23 49.77
C ASP A 175 -22.41 29.01 49.05
N VAL A 176 -22.42 28.17 48.00
CA VAL A 176 -21.23 27.83 47.21
C VAL A 176 -20.87 28.95 46.27
N ILE A 177 -19.61 29.40 46.31
CA ILE A 177 -19.06 30.39 45.40
C ILE A 177 -18.69 29.72 44.08
N TYR A 178 -19.09 30.32 42.96
CA TYR A 178 -18.76 29.83 41.62
C TYR A 178 -17.70 30.72 40.97
N GLU A 179 -16.77 30.09 40.28
CA GLU A 179 -15.72 30.71 39.47
C GLU A 179 -15.88 30.27 38.01
N GLU A 180 -15.55 31.15 37.07
CA GLU A 180 -15.57 30.84 35.65
C GLU A 180 -14.29 30.11 35.24
N ASN A 181 -14.42 28.91 34.69
CA ASN A 181 -13.26 28.14 34.22
C ASN A 181 -12.71 28.69 32.90
N SER A 182 -11.54 28.20 32.46
CA SER A 182 -10.91 28.59 31.19
C SER A 182 -11.73 28.30 29.91
N ARG A 183 -12.92 27.69 30.04
CA ARG A 183 -13.87 27.40 28.96
C ARG A 183 -15.19 28.19 29.10
N GLY A 184 -15.25 29.15 30.01
CA GLY A 184 -16.42 30.01 30.23
C GLY A 184 -17.58 29.34 30.99
N GLN A 185 -17.32 28.25 31.73
CA GLN A 185 -18.34 27.56 32.51
C GLN A 185 -18.20 27.88 34.00
N LEU A 186 -19.32 28.18 34.66
CA LEU A 186 -19.39 28.37 36.11
C LEU A 186 -19.18 27.02 36.82
N VAL A 187 -18.10 26.92 37.60
CA VAL A 187 -17.76 25.76 38.43
C VAL A 187 -17.60 26.21 39.88
N ALA A 188 -17.89 25.34 40.84
CA ALA A 188 -17.68 25.68 42.24
C ALA A 188 -16.20 26.02 42.48
N ALA A 189 -15.93 27.21 43.03
CA ALA A 189 -14.60 27.64 43.42
C ALA A 189 -14.10 26.69 44.51
N ARG A 190 -12.87 26.20 44.40
CA ARG A 190 -12.31 25.28 45.39
C ARG A 190 -11.87 26.05 46.63
N ARG A 191 -12.12 25.49 47.82
CA ARG A 191 -11.67 26.06 49.09
C ARG A 191 -10.15 26.14 49.20
N TYR A 192 -9.45 25.16 48.64
CA TYR A 192 -7.99 25.05 48.67
C TYR A 192 -7.43 24.99 47.24
N SER A 193 -6.33 25.70 47.01
CA SER A 193 -5.64 25.69 45.72
C SER A 193 -4.83 24.40 45.50
N PRO A 194 -4.52 24.02 44.25
CA PRO A 194 -3.61 22.91 43.97
C PRO A 194 -2.23 23.07 44.60
N GLU A 195 -1.72 24.30 44.70
CA GLU A 195 -0.46 24.64 45.38
C GLU A 195 -0.50 24.29 46.88
N PHE A 196 -1.61 24.61 47.55
CA PHE A 196 -1.79 24.29 48.96
C PHE A 196 -1.67 22.77 49.21
N TRP A 197 -2.30 21.95 48.38
CA TRP A 197 -2.25 20.50 48.52
C TRP A 197 -0.87 19.91 48.23
N ARG A 198 -0.14 20.46 47.25
CA ARG A 198 1.27 20.11 47.01
C ARG A 198 2.11 20.38 48.26
N ASP A 199 2.04 21.60 48.78
CA ASP A 199 2.88 22.03 49.91
C ASP A 199 2.54 21.23 51.18
N LYS A 200 1.25 20.95 51.39
CA LYS A 200 0.79 20.08 52.48
C LYS A 200 1.34 18.65 52.36
N TYR A 201 1.35 18.08 51.16
CA TYR A 201 1.90 16.75 50.93
C TYR A 201 3.43 16.73 51.07
N GLU A 202 4.14 17.75 50.60
CA GLU A 202 5.59 17.88 50.80
C GLU A 202 5.94 17.95 52.29
N ALA A 203 5.19 18.73 53.08
CA ALA A 203 5.34 18.78 54.53
C ALA A 203 5.05 17.41 55.19
N PHE A 204 3.97 16.74 54.78
CA PHE A 204 3.62 15.40 55.27
C PHE A 204 4.73 14.37 54.99
N ARG A 205 5.26 14.37 53.75
CA ARG A 205 6.36 13.50 53.35
C ARG A 205 7.63 13.79 54.15
N LEU A 206 7.96 15.06 54.37
CA LEU A 206 9.13 15.46 55.15
C LEU A 206 9.04 14.98 56.60
N ILE A 207 7.85 15.09 57.22
CA ILE A 207 7.59 14.56 58.57
C ILE A 207 7.74 13.02 58.61
N GLN A 208 7.24 12.32 57.58
CA GLN A 208 7.41 10.87 57.48
C GLN A 208 8.86 10.46 57.27
N ASP A 209 9.61 11.16 56.42
CA ASP A 209 11.01 10.89 56.14
C ASP A 209 11.84 11.09 57.42
N VAL A 210 11.60 12.16 58.20
CA VAL A 210 12.24 12.37 59.52
C VAL A 210 11.89 11.26 60.51
N LYS A 211 10.63 10.81 60.56
CA LYS A 211 10.19 9.68 61.41
C LYS A 211 10.77 8.33 60.97
N GLN A 212 11.07 8.14 59.69
CA GLN A 212 11.67 6.90 59.18
C GLN A 212 13.20 6.90 59.31
N VAL A 213 13.86 8.05 59.17
CA VAL A 213 15.32 8.18 59.36
C VAL A 213 15.72 7.83 60.79
N SER A 214 14.88 8.10 61.79
CA SER A 214 15.11 7.66 63.18
C SER A 214 14.97 6.15 63.40
N LEU A 215 14.32 5.42 62.48
CA LEU A 215 14.10 3.96 62.53
C LEU A 215 15.04 3.16 61.61
N ARG A 216 15.64 3.80 60.60
CA ARG A 216 16.40 3.13 59.53
C ARG A 216 17.90 3.12 59.83
N LYS A 217 18.35 2.16 60.65
CA LYS A 217 19.78 1.93 60.94
C LYS A 217 20.48 1.02 59.91
N GLU A 218 19.77 0.47 58.92
CA GLU A 218 20.36 -0.36 57.87
C GLU A 218 20.39 0.36 56.52
N ALA A 219 21.57 0.33 55.89
CA ALA A 219 21.82 0.90 54.58
C ALA A 219 20.89 0.27 53.53
N ALA A 220 20.26 1.10 52.71
CA ALA A 220 19.44 0.62 51.60
C ALA A 220 20.29 -0.30 50.71
N ALA A 221 19.79 -1.51 50.44
CA ALA A 221 20.44 -2.43 49.53
C ALA A 221 20.74 -1.70 48.21
N PRO A 222 21.96 -1.84 47.64
CA PRO A 222 22.31 -1.19 46.39
C PRO A 222 21.25 -1.55 45.34
N LEU A 223 20.77 -0.54 44.61
CA LEU A 223 19.86 -0.75 43.51
C LEU A 223 20.45 -1.84 42.61
N PRO A 224 19.68 -2.88 42.23
CA PRO A 224 20.18 -3.87 41.30
C PRO A 224 20.71 -3.14 40.06
N VAL A 225 21.92 -3.51 39.64
CA VAL A 225 22.56 -2.94 38.43
C VAL A 225 21.51 -2.99 37.33
N ALA A 226 21.23 -1.83 36.72
CA ALA A 226 20.27 -1.74 35.62
C ALA A 226 20.55 -2.90 34.66
N PRO A 227 19.55 -3.73 34.31
CA PRO A 227 19.79 -4.87 33.46
C PRO A 227 20.50 -4.37 32.22
N VAL A 228 21.72 -4.87 31.98
CA VAL A 228 22.47 -4.56 30.76
C VAL A 228 21.50 -4.82 29.63
N GLU A 229 21.15 -3.76 28.89
CA GLU A 229 20.27 -3.86 27.74
C GLU A 229 20.83 -5.02 26.92
N LYS A 230 20.13 -6.15 26.89
CA LYS A 230 20.57 -7.30 26.10
C LYS A 230 20.54 -6.78 24.67
N LYS A 231 21.70 -6.30 24.17
CA LYS A 231 21.90 -5.90 22.79
C LYS A 231 21.25 -7.00 21.98
N ARG A 232 20.13 -6.68 21.34
CA ARG A 232 19.34 -7.67 20.62
C ARG A 232 20.31 -8.37 19.69
N LEU A 233 20.43 -9.69 19.85
CA LEU A 233 21.32 -10.53 19.06
C LEU A 233 21.20 -10.12 17.57
N PRO A 234 22.32 -10.08 16.82
CA PRO A 234 22.28 -9.68 15.42
C PRO A 234 21.18 -10.47 14.70
N LEU A 235 20.26 -9.72 14.09
CA LEU A 235 19.10 -10.26 13.40
C LEU A 235 19.58 -11.30 12.38
N ARG A 236 19.20 -12.56 12.60
CA ARG A 236 19.48 -13.63 11.65
C ARG A 236 18.60 -13.42 10.42
N TRP A 237 19.10 -13.73 9.23
CA TRP A 237 18.34 -13.65 7.98
C TRP A 237 16.98 -14.39 8.07
N HIS A 238 16.94 -15.50 8.82
CA HIS A 238 15.71 -16.23 9.13
C HIS A 238 14.63 -15.40 9.85
N ASP A 239 15.03 -14.49 10.74
CA ASP A 239 14.10 -13.65 11.51
C ASP A 239 13.49 -12.57 10.63
N GLU A 240 14.30 -11.96 9.75
CA GLU A 240 13.84 -11.01 8.74
C GLU A 240 12.85 -11.65 7.76
N TRP A 241 13.19 -12.85 7.27
CA TRP A 241 12.30 -13.63 6.41
C TRP A 241 10.99 -13.97 7.11
N THR A 242 11.04 -14.33 8.40
CA THR A 242 9.86 -14.64 9.20
C THR A 242 8.94 -13.43 9.36
N GLN A 243 9.51 -12.23 9.55
CA GLN A 243 8.74 -10.98 9.60
C GLN A 243 8.11 -10.67 8.24
N PHE A 244 8.89 -10.67 7.16
CA PHE A 244 8.39 -10.43 5.81
C PHE A 244 7.27 -11.40 5.43
N ARG A 245 7.48 -12.70 5.64
CA ARG A 245 6.47 -13.75 5.38
C ARG A 245 5.20 -13.54 6.21
N THR A 246 5.33 -13.07 7.45
CA THR A 246 4.16 -12.77 8.29
C THR A 246 3.36 -11.60 7.72
N LEU A 247 4.03 -10.50 7.34
CA LEU A 247 3.38 -9.32 6.78
C LEU A 247 2.68 -9.66 5.45
N LEU A 248 3.37 -10.40 4.59
CA LEU A 248 2.83 -10.90 3.33
C LEU A 248 1.59 -11.77 3.57
N ARG A 249 1.70 -12.78 4.44
CA ARG A 249 0.56 -13.65 4.78
C ARG A 249 -0.61 -12.86 5.37
N ARG A 250 -0.33 -11.88 6.23
CA ARG A 250 -1.36 -11.01 6.82
C ARG A 250 -2.08 -10.20 5.73
N ALA A 251 -1.34 -9.61 4.80
CA ALA A 251 -1.91 -8.84 3.70
C ALA A 251 -2.84 -9.71 2.82
N PHE A 252 -2.39 -10.92 2.45
CA PHE A 252 -3.21 -11.87 1.70
C PHE A 252 -4.48 -12.30 2.44
N ILE A 253 -4.35 -12.71 3.71
CA ILE A 253 -5.51 -13.14 4.51
C ILE A 253 -6.51 -12.00 4.69
N SER A 254 -6.04 -10.77 4.88
CA SER A 254 -6.89 -9.59 5.01
C SER A 254 -7.76 -9.39 3.77
N LYS A 255 -7.18 -9.48 2.57
CA LYS A 255 -7.93 -9.37 1.30
C LYS A 255 -8.87 -10.57 1.08
N LEU A 256 -8.42 -11.80 1.32
CA LEU A 256 -9.24 -13.01 1.12
C LEU A 256 -10.43 -13.11 2.07
N ARG A 257 -10.32 -12.57 3.30
CA ARG A 257 -11.42 -12.60 4.27
C ARG A 257 -12.55 -11.63 3.91
N ASN A 258 -12.28 -10.57 3.17
CA ASN A 258 -13.30 -9.65 2.70
C ASN A 258 -13.96 -10.20 1.42
N ARG A 259 -14.84 -11.20 1.57
CA ARG A 259 -15.46 -11.93 0.45
C ARG A 259 -16.22 -11.04 -0.52
N ALA A 260 -16.99 -10.08 -0.02
CA ALA A 260 -17.76 -9.16 -0.87
C ALA A 260 -16.83 -8.31 -1.74
N ASN A 261 -15.80 -7.71 -1.13
CA ASN A 261 -14.81 -6.94 -1.88
C ASN A 261 -14.03 -7.82 -2.85
N LEU A 262 -13.66 -9.04 -2.46
CA LEU A 262 -12.93 -9.97 -3.31
C LEU A 262 -13.71 -10.34 -4.58
N VAL A 263 -15.00 -10.65 -4.44
CA VAL A 263 -15.88 -10.98 -5.58
C VAL A 263 -15.99 -9.79 -6.53
N ILE A 264 -16.18 -8.58 -6.00
CA ILE A 264 -16.26 -7.36 -6.83
C ILE A 264 -14.90 -7.10 -7.50
N THR A 265 -13.80 -7.11 -6.75
CA THR A 265 -12.46 -6.88 -7.28
C THR A 265 -12.14 -7.85 -8.42
N ILE A 266 -12.38 -9.15 -8.27
CA ILE A 266 -12.08 -10.14 -9.32
C ILE A 266 -13.11 -10.06 -10.47
N GLY A 267 -14.38 -9.83 -10.17
CA GLY A 267 -15.49 -9.87 -11.14
C GLY A 267 -15.59 -8.64 -12.06
N VAL A 268 -15.14 -7.46 -11.62
CA VAL A 268 -15.23 -6.24 -12.45
C VAL A 268 -14.42 -6.36 -13.74
N SER A 269 -13.23 -6.95 -13.67
CA SER A 269 -12.33 -7.08 -14.82
C SER A 269 -12.90 -7.93 -15.98
N PRO A 270 -13.38 -9.17 -15.77
CA PRO A 270 -13.98 -9.97 -16.83
C PRO A 270 -15.27 -9.37 -17.38
N VAL A 271 -16.09 -8.73 -16.53
CA VAL A 271 -17.32 -8.03 -16.99
C VAL A 271 -16.97 -6.88 -17.92
N LEU A 272 -15.99 -6.05 -17.55
CA LEU A 272 -15.52 -4.96 -18.41
C LEU A 272 -14.90 -5.50 -19.70
N ALA A 273 -14.10 -6.57 -19.63
CA ALA A 273 -13.51 -7.19 -20.82
C ALA A 273 -14.58 -7.67 -21.81
N LEU A 274 -15.60 -8.37 -21.31
CA LEU A 274 -16.70 -8.86 -22.12
C LEU A 274 -17.50 -7.70 -22.73
N LEU A 275 -17.85 -6.69 -21.92
CA LEU A 275 -18.62 -5.53 -22.36
C LEU A 275 -17.87 -4.75 -23.44
N ILE A 276 -16.61 -4.40 -23.18
CA ILE A 276 -15.78 -3.62 -24.11
C ILE A 276 -15.55 -4.41 -25.41
N ALA A 277 -15.13 -5.67 -25.31
CA ALA A 277 -14.81 -6.47 -26.48
C ALA A 277 -16.04 -6.72 -27.36
N THR A 278 -17.22 -6.93 -26.75
CA THR A 278 -18.46 -7.12 -27.50
C THR A 278 -18.91 -5.84 -28.20
N ILE A 279 -18.83 -4.69 -27.54
CA ILE A 279 -19.20 -3.39 -28.13
C ILE A 279 -18.26 -3.02 -29.28
N LEU A 280 -16.96 -3.30 -29.16
CA LEU A 280 -15.96 -2.95 -30.16
C LEU A 280 -15.82 -3.98 -31.29
N ARG A 281 -16.56 -5.10 -31.23
CA ARG A 281 -16.59 -6.13 -32.28
C ARG A 281 -17.47 -5.70 -33.46
N TYR A 282 -17.03 -4.65 -34.14
CA TYR A 282 -17.67 -4.14 -35.36
C TYR A 282 -17.02 -4.73 -36.62
N SER A 283 -17.82 -5.01 -37.65
CA SER A 283 -17.36 -5.36 -39.00
C SER A 283 -18.27 -4.74 -40.05
N GLU A 284 -17.69 -4.15 -41.10
CA GLU A 284 -18.44 -3.57 -42.23
C GLU A 284 -19.01 -4.65 -43.16
N SER A 285 -18.35 -5.79 -43.29
CA SER A 285 -18.70 -6.88 -44.21
C SER A 285 -19.69 -7.91 -43.62
N GLY A 286 -20.16 -7.69 -42.38
CA GLY A 286 -21.04 -8.62 -41.65
C GLY A 286 -20.31 -9.82 -41.03
N GLU A 287 -19.21 -10.27 -41.64
CA GLU A 287 -18.29 -11.26 -41.05
C GLU A 287 -17.16 -10.57 -40.30
N TYR A 288 -16.95 -10.93 -39.04
CA TYR A 288 -15.87 -10.36 -38.24
C TYR A 288 -14.53 -10.96 -38.62
N ASP A 289 -13.61 -10.11 -39.07
CA ASP A 289 -12.21 -10.43 -39.29
C ASP A 289 -11.30 -9.52 -38.45
N PHE A 290 -10.20 -10.08 -37.93
CA PHE A 290 -9.27 -9.34 -37.08
C PHE A 290 -8.49 -8.29 -37.86
N ALA A 291 -8.15 -8.56 -39.13
CA ALA A 291 -7.35 -7.62 -39.92
C ALA A 291 -8.09 -6.33 -40.25
N SER A 292 -9.37 -6.40 -40.58
CA SER A 292 -10.22 -5.25 -40.89
C SER A 292 -10.85 -4.60 -39.65
N ALA A 293 -10.67 -5.17 -38.46
CA ALA A 293 -11.26 -4.66 -37.23
C ALA A 293 -10.75 -3.24 -36.89
N TYR A 294 -11.61 -2.24 -37.07
CA TYR A 294 -11.25 -0.82 -36.91
C TYR A 294 -10.90 -0.43 -35.46
N HIS A 295 -11.57 -1.05 -34.48
CA HIS A 295 -11.52 -0.63 -33.08
C HIS A 295 -10.42 -1.31 -32.22
N ILE A 296 -9.50 -2.06 -32.81
CA ILE A 296 -8.42 -2.74 -32.07
C ILE A 296 -7.53 -1.76 -31.28
N PRO A 297 -7.03 -0.63 -31.85
CA PRO A 297 -6.26 0.32 -31.06
C PRO A 297 -7.02 0.88 -29.84
N THR A 298 -8.33 1.12 -30.01
CA THR A 298 -9.22 1.59 -28.94
C THR A 298 -9.39 0.53 -27.86
N PHE A 299 -9.58 -0.73 -28.23
CA PHE A 299 -9.65 -1.85 -27.29
C PHE A 299 -8.37 -1.96 -26.44
N LEU A 300 -7.21 -1.90 -27.10
CA LEU A 300 -5.91 -1.99 -26.44
C LEU A 300 -5.70 -0.83 -25.45
N PHE A 301 -6.06 0.39 -25.85
CA PHE A 301 -5.99 1.54 -24.95
C PHE A 301 -6.95 1.41 -23.76
N LEU A 302 -8.19 0.99 -24.00
CA LEU A 302 -9.19 0.83 -22.94
C LEU A 302 -8.82 -0.29 -21.96
N GLY A 303 -8.15 -1.35 -22.45
CA GLY A 303 -7.54 -2.37 -21.58
C GLY A 303 -6.51 -1.78 -20.62
N LEU A 304 -5.64 -0.88 -21.10
CA LEU A 304 -4.68 -0.17 -20.25
C LEU A 304 -5.36 0.75 -19.25
N ILE A 305 -6.45 1.43 -19.63
CA ILE A 305 -7.28 2.23 -18.72
C ILE A 305 -7.83 1.34 -17.61
N VAL A 306 -8.42 0.18 -17.95
CA VAL A 306 -8.98 -0.76 -16.97
C VAL A 306 -7.88 -1.24 -16.02
N ALA A 307 -6.70 -1.60 -16.52
CA ALA A 307 -5.56 -2.02 -15.71
C ALA A 307 -5.12 -0.93 -14.71
N MET A 308 -4.94 0.31 -15.19
CA MET A 308 -4.60 1.47 -14.36
C MET A 308 -5.67 1.77 -13.30
N PHE A 309 -6.95 1.82 -13.72
CA PHE A 309 -8.09 2.12 -12.86
C PHE A 309 -8.26 1.09 -11.74
N LEU A 310 -8.17 -0.21 -12.06
CA LEU A 310 -8.26 -1.27 -11.07
C LEU A 310 -7.06 -1.26 -10.12
N GLY A 311 -5.85 -0.99 -10.63
CA GLY A 311 -4.66 -0.83 -9.79
C GLY A 311 -4.78 0.31 -8.79
N LEU A 312 -5.23 1.49 -9.25
CA LEU A 312 -5.47 2.67 -8.42
C LEU A 312 -6.56 2.42 -7.37
N THR A 313 -7.74 1.99 -7.81
CA THR A 313 -8.92 1.88 -6.94
C THR A 313 -8.73 0.84 -5.84
N ASN A 314 -8.10 -0.30 -6.13
CA ASN A 314 -7.90 -1.36 -5.15
C ASN A 314 -6.80 -1.07 -4.11
N SER A 315 -6.01 0.00 -4.32
CA SER A 315 -4.88 0.37 -3.47
C SER A 315 -5.02 1.73 -2.77
N ALA A 316 -5.90 2.61 -3.27
CA ALA A 316 -6.09 3.99 -2.78
C ALA A 316 -6.48 4.12 -1.31
N ASP A 317 -7.18 3.14 -0.72
CA ASP A 317 -7.62 3.17 0.68
C ASP A 317 -6.90 2.14 1.59
N ASP A 318 -5.96 1.39 1.03
CA ASP A 318 -5.42 0.19 1.68
C ASP A 318 -4.46 0.50 2.83
N ILE A 319 -3.67 1.58 2.74
CA ILE A 319 -2.78 2.05 3.83
C ILE A 319 -3.58 2.77 4.92
N ILE A 320 -4.64 3.48 4.55
CA ILE A 320 -5.53 4.19 5.49
C ILE A 320 -6.09 3.19 6.52
N ARG A 321 -6.57 2.02 6.05
CA ARG A 321 -7.09 0.94 6.90
C ARG A 321 -6.03 0.37 7.85
N ASP A 322 -4.79 0.29 7.40
CA ASP A 322 -3.69 -0.29 8.18
C ASP A 322 -2.99 0.72 9.10
N ARG A 323 -3.31 2.01 9.00
CA ARG A 323 -2.63 3.10 9.73
C ARG A 323 -2.60 2.88 11.25
N ALA A 324 -3.72 2.45 11.84
CA ALA A 324 -3.78 2.19 13.28
C ALA A 324 -2.87 1.01 13.70
N VAL A 325 -2.75 -0.01 12.85
CA VAL A 325 -1.85 -1.15 13.09
C VAL A 325 -0.40 -0.73 12.94
N LEU A 326 -0.07 0.04 11.90
CA LEU A 326 1.28 0.55 11.67
C LEU A 326 1.77 1.44 12.83
N GLN A 327 0.90 2.29 13.37
CA GLN A 327 1.24 3.13 14.52
C GLN A 327 1.54 2.31 15.78
N ARG A 328 0.78 1.23 16.02
CA ARG A 328 1.05 0.29 17.12
C ARG A 328 2.33 -0.51 16.90
N GLU A 329 2.57 -0.96 15.67
CA GLU A 329 3.73 -1.75 15.31
C GLU A 329 5.01 -0.91 15.17
N ARG A 330 4.93 0.42 15.14
CA ARG A 330 6.09 1.35 15.10
C ARG A 330 7.07 1.16 16.25
N ASN A 331 6.57 0.78 17.43
CA ASN A 331 7.42 0.55 18.60
C ASN A 331 8.13 -0.82 18.55
N VAL A 332 7.72 -1.67 17.61
CA VAL A 332 8.41 -2.90 17.25
C VAL A 332 9.29 -2.57 16.05
N SER A 333 10.55 -3.03 16.04
CA SER A 333 11.53 -2.73 15.00
C SER A 333 11.22 -3.44 13.67
N VAL A 334 10.04 -3.21 13.11
CA VAL A 334 9.60 -3.75 11.82
C VAL A 334 10.12 -2.83 10.72
N ARG A 335 10.83 -3.40 9.75
CA ARG A 335 11.26 -2.62 8.59
C ARG A 335 10.05 -2.26 7.74
N LEU A 336 9.83 -0.96 7.56
CA LEU A 336 8.74 -0.40 6.76
C LEU A 336 8.82 -0.86 5.28
N SER A 337 10.02 -1.13 4.77
CA SER A 337 10.21 -1.69 3.43
C SER A 337 9.52 -3.04 3.25
N TYR A 338 9.56 -3.93 4.26
CA TYR A 338 8.85 -5.21 4.20
C TYR A 338 7.34 -5.03 4.13
N TYR A 339 6.80 -4.03 4.84
CA TYR A 339 5.39 -3.70 4.74
C TYR A 339 5.03 -3.26 3.32
N VAL A 340 5.75 -2.26 2.76
CA VAL A 340 5.50 -1.74 1.40
C VAL A 340 5.62 -2.85 0.36
N ILE A 341 6.71 -3.61 0.36
CA ILE A 341 6.91 -4.72 -0.61
C ILE A 341 5.83 -5.79 -0.45
N SER A 342 5.48 -6.16 0.78
CA SER A 342 4.44 -7.17 1.02
C SER A 342 3.06 -6.73 0.50
N LYS A 343 2.74 -5.44 0.63
CA LYS A 343 1.51 -4.84 0.11
C LYS A 343 1.51 -4.79 -1.41
N THR A 344 2.56 -4.25 -2.01
CA THR A 344 2.71 -4.18 -3.46
C THR A 344 2.62 -5.57 -4.09
N LEU A 345 3.28 -6.59 -3.51
CA LEU A 345 3.23 -7.95 -4.01
C LEU A 345 1.83 -8.57 -3.88
N THR A 346 1.15 -8.35 -2.75
CA THR A 346 -0.21 -8.87 -2.54
C THR A 346 -1.18 -8.26 -3.56
N LEU A 347 -1.16 -6.94 -3.71
CA LEU A 347 -2.02 -6.23 -4.67
C LEU A 347 -1.66 -6.57 -6.11
N GLY A 348 -0.37 -6.76 -6.41
CA GLY A 348 0.13 -7.19 -7.71
C GLY A 348 -0.38 -8.57 -8.12
N VAL A 349 -0.54 -9.52 -7.20
CA VAL A 349 -1.13 -10.83 -7.50
C VAL A 349 -2.62 -10.71 -7.88
N PHE A 350 -3.38 -9.87 -7.19
CA PHE A 350 -4.78 -9.62 -7.56
C PHE A 350 -4.89 -8.88 -8.90
N ALA A 351 -4.02 -7.90 -9.14
CA ALA A 351 -3.92 -7.21 -10.42
C ALA A 351 -3.55 -8.17 -11.57
N LEU A 352 -2.65 -9.13 -11.32
CA LEU A 352 -2.29 -10.18 -12.28
C LEU A 352 -3.52 -11.03 -12.64
N ILE A 353 -4.28 -11.50 -11.65
CA ILE A 353 -5.50 -12.28 -11.89
C ILE A 353 -6.49 -11.48 -12.73
N GLN A 354 -6.71 -10.20 -12.41
CA GLN A 354 -7.58 -9.31 -13.21
C GLN A 354 -7.06 -9.18 -14.64
N CYS A 355 -5.76 -8.90 -14.84
CA CYS A 355 -5.19 -8.77 -16.18
C CYS A 355 -5.29 -10.07 -16.98
N VAL A 356 -5.05 -11.24 -16.37
CA VAL A 356 -5.23 -12.54 -17.02
C VAL A 356 -6.67 -12.72 -17.48
N LEU A 357 -7.65 -12.46 -16.61
CA LEU A 357 -9.08 -12.59 -16.96
C LEU A 357 -9.47 -11.62 -18.07
N PHE A 358 -8.99 -10.38 -18.03
CA PHE A 358 -9.26 -9.38 -19.06
C PHE A 358 -8.71 -9.82 -20.42
N VAL A 359 -7.43 -10.19 -20.48
CA VAL A 359 -6.77 -10.57 -21.73
C VAL A 359 -7.36 -11.86 -22.29
N LEU A 360 -7.68 -12.85 -21.46
CA LEU A 360 -8.31 -14.11 -21.92
C LEU A 360 -9.65 -13.84 -22.60
N ILE A 361 -10.55 -13.08 -21.94
CA ILE A 361 -11.89 -12.81 -22.47
C ILE A 361 -11.81 -11.88 -23.67
N GLY A 362 -11.03 -10.81 -23.58
CA GLY A 362 -10.88 -9.83 -24.65
C GLY A 362 -10.29 -10.45 -25.92
N ASN A 363 -9.20 -11.21 -25.79
CA ASN A 363 -8.58 -11.88 -26.94
C ASN A 363 -9.48 -12.97 -27.52
N TYR A 364 -10.27 -13.66 -26.69
CA TYR A 364 -11.23 -14.64 -27.17
C TYR A 364 -12.34 -13.98 -28.01
N VAL A 365 -12.92 -12.88 -27.53
CA VAL A 365 -14.03 -12.19 -28.21
C VAL A 365 -13.58 -11.50 -29.50
N LEU A 366 -12.39 -10.88 -29.50
CA LEU A 366 -11.81 -10.17 -30.66
C LEU A 366 -10.88 -11.05 -31.51
N GLN A 367 -10.82 -12.36 -31.24
CA GLN A 367 -10.03 -13.34 -31.99
C GLN A 367 -8.52 -13.00 -32.11
N ILE A 368 -7.95 -12.31 -31.12
CA ILE A 368 -6.52 -11.92 -31.12
C ILE A 368 -5.66 -13.14 -30.76
N ARG A 369 -4.81 -13.60 -31.69
CA ARG A 369 -3.98 -14.79 -31.51
C ARG A 369 -2.51 -14.48 -31.26
N GLY A 370 -1.86 -15.28 -30.40
CA GLY A 370 -0.42 -15.22 -30.14
C GLY A 370 0.09 -14.05 -29.27
N MET A 371 -0.78 -13.11 -28.90
CA MET A 371 -0.39 -11.88 -28.18
C MET A 371 -0.61 -11.91 -26.66
N PHE A 372 -1.09 -13.03 -26.11
CA PHE A 372 -1.51 -13.16 -24.71
C PHE A 372 -0.43 -12.69 -23.71
N TRP A 373 0.78 -13.23 -23.81
CA TRP A 373 1.85 -12.94 -22.84
C TRP A 373 2.36 -11.50 -22.93
N ILE A 374 2.37 -10.93 -24.12
CA ILE A 374 2.80 -9.55 -24.38
C ILE A 374 1.77 -8.59 -23.77
N TYR A 375 0.49 -8.79 -24.08
CA TYR A 375 -0.58 -7.97 -23.52
C TYR A 375 -0.63 -8.08 -22.01
N LEU A 376 -0.52 -9.29 -21.47
CA LEU A 376 -0.48 -9.54 -20.03
C LEU A 376 0.68 -8.80 -19.36
N GLY A 377 1.87 -8.85 -19.94
CA GLY A 377 3.05 -8.18 -19.42
C GLY A 377 2.88 -6.66 -19.35
N ILE A 378 2.45 -6.04 -20.46
CA ILE A 378 2.26 -4.59 -20.54
C ILE A 378 1.12 -4.15 -19.61
N MET A 379 -0.03 -4.83 -19.66
CA MET A 379 -1.16 -4.52 -18.77
C MET A 379 -0.79 -4.67 -17.29
N LEU A 380 -0.01 -5.71 -16.94
CA LEU A 380 0.46 -5.89 -15.57
C LEU A 380 1.39 -4.75 -15.15
N MET A 381 2.32 -4.31 -15.99
CA MET A 381 3.19 -3.17 -15.67
C MET A 381 2.37 -1.89 -15.46
N THR A 382 1.37 -1.64 -16.30
CA THR A 382 0.44 -0.51 -16.13
C THR A 382 -0.35 -0.62 -14.82
N ALA A 383 -0.86 -1.81 -14.49
CA ALA A 383 -1.57 -2.05 -13.24
C ALA A 383 -0.67 -1.86 -12.01
N MET A 384 0.60 -2.29 -12.08
CA MET A 384 1.59 -2.08 -11.02
C MET A 384 1.92 -0.59 -10.83
N GLY A 385 1.99 0.18 -11.93
CA GLY A 385 2.04 1.64 -11.88
C GLY A 385 0.83 2.22 -11.13
N GLY A 386 -0.38 1.77 -11.47
CA GLY A 386 -1.60 2.15 -10.77
C GLY A 386 -1.61 1.78 -9.28
N VAL A 387 -1.13 0.58 -8.91
CA VAL A 387 -0.98 0.16 -7.51
C VAL A 387 -0.01 1.05 -6.76
N SER A 388 1.14 1.38 -7.34
CA SER A 388 2.13 2.25 -6.69
C SER A 388 1.58 3.67 -6.46
N LEU A 389 0.85 4.21 -7.43
CA LEU A 389 0.24 5.53 -7.35
C LEU A 389 -0.93 5.56 -6.35
N GLY A 390 -1.75 4.51 -6.33
CA GLY A 390 -2.85 4.40 -5.37
C GLY A 390 -2.34 4.22 -3.93
N LEU A 391 -1.29 3.42 -3.70
CA LEU A 391 -0.64 3.35 -2.39
C LEU A 391 -0.06 4.71 -1.96
N LEU A 392 0.52 5.48 -2.89
CA LEU A 392 0.99 6.84 -2.61
C LEU A 392 -0.17 7.74 -2.14
N ILE A 393 -1.28 7.76 -2.88
CA ILE A 393 -2.51 8.49 -2.50
C ILE A 393 -2.99 8.06 -1.11
N SER A 394 -3.00 6.75 -0.85
CA SER A 394 -3.40 6.17 0.43
C SER A 394 -2.55 6.64 1.61
N SER A 395 -1.27 6.96 1.37
CA SER A 395 -0.39 7.49 2.41
C SER A 395 -0.60 8.98 2.70
N LEU A 396 -1.02 9.75 1.69
CA LEU A 396 -1.21 11.20 1.77
C LEU A 396 -2.54 11.58 2.40
N VAL A 397 -3.58 10.76 2.18
CA VAL A 397 -4.94 11.04 2.60
C VAL A 397 -5.26 10.36 3.93
N ALA A 398 -6.13 10.98 4.74
CA ALA A 398 -6.60 10.41 6.00
C ALA A 398 -7.94 9.66 5.90
N ASP A 399 -8.80 10.04 4.94
CA ASP A 399 -10.15 9.50 4.79
C ASP A 399 -10.32 8.67 3.50
N PRO A 400 -10.96 7.48 3.55
CA PRO A 400 -11.18 6.65 2.37
C PRO A 400 -12.02 7.31 1.27
N LYS A 401 -13.00 8.16 1.60
CA LYS A 401 -13.83 8.83 0.59
C LYS A 401 -13.03 9.88 -0.17
N THR A 402 -12.20 10.64 0.54
CA THR A 402 -11.27 11.58 -0.10
C THR A 402 -10.31 10.87 -1.04
N ALA A 403 -9.80 9.69 -0.65
CA ALA A 403 -8.94 8.89 -1.53
C ALA A 403 -9.67 8.46 -2.82
N ALA A 404 -10.92 8.03 -2.72
CA ALA A 404 -11.74 7.67 -3.88
C ALA A 404 -11.99 8.86 -4.82
N ASN A 405 -12.22 10.07 -4.29
CA ASN A 405 -12.42 11.28 -5.08
C ASN A 405 -11.15 11.74 -5.83
N ILE A 406 -9.96 11.36 -5.36
CA ILE A 406 -8.70 11.67 -6.04
C ILE A 406 -8.46 10.71 -7.23
N VAL A 407 -9.04 9.51 -7.23
CA VAL A 407 -8.82 8.52 -8.31
C VAL A 407 -9.19 9.09 -9.69
N PRO A 408 -10.38 9.70 -9.92
CA PRO A 408 -10.69 10.33 -11.20
C PRO A 408 -9.76 11.49 -11.55
N LEU A 409 -9.36 12.30 -10.57
CA LEU A 409 -8.44 13.44 -10.78
C LEU A 409 -7.08 12.97 -11.30
N VAL A 410 -6.64 11.79 -10.91
CA VAL A 410 -5.39 11.18 -11.39
C VAL A 410 -5.60 10.41 -12.70
N LEU A 411 -6.74 9.73 -12.86
CA LEU A 411 -7.01 8.90 -14.02
C LEU A 411 -7.34 9.72 -15.29
N ILE A 412 -8.13 10.79 -15.17
CA ILE A 412 -8.56 11.60 -16.33
C ILE A 412 -7.35 12.18 -17.10
N PRO A 413 -6.34 12.80 -16.46
CA PRO A 413 -5.13 13.23 -17.14
C PRO A 413 -4.40 12.08 -17.84
N GLN A 414 -4.36 10.89 -17.23
CA GLN A 414 -3.73 9.72 -17.84
C GLN A 414 -4.44 9.26 -19.11
N ILE A 415 -5.78 9.37 -19.15
CA ILE A 415 -6.60 9.05 -20.34
C ILE A 415 -6.38 10.10 -21.43
N ILE A 416 -6.51 11.39 -21.09
CA ILE A 416 -6.46 12.48 -22.08
C ILE A 416 -5.07 12.61 -22.70
N MET A 417 -4.01 12.51 -21.88
CA MET A 417 -2.63 12.73 -22.31
C MET A 417 -1.94 11.44 -22.81
N GLY A 418 -2.65 10.31 -22.84
CA GLY A 418 -2.15 9.02 -23.31
C GLY A 418 -1.92 8.93 -24.82
N GLY A 419 -2.46 9.87 -25.61
CA GLY A 419 -2.25 9.95 -27.08
C GLY A 419 -3.19 9.08 -27.93
N ALA A 420 -4.10 8.33 -27.31
CA ALA A 420 -5.10 7.52 -28.01
C ALA A 420 -6.41 8.28 -28.28
N LEU A 421 -6.94 8.96 -27.25
CA LEU A 421 -8.22 9.69 -27.33
C LEU A 421 -8.08 11.00 -28.10
N ILE A 422 -7.00 11.74 -27.83
CA ILE A 422 -6.64 12.97 -28.53
C ILE A 422 -5.26 12.76 -29.12
N LYS A 423 -5.13 12.94 -30.43
CA LYS A 423 -3.82 12.90 -31.09
C LYS A 423 -3.00 14.10 -30.63
N TYR A 424 -1.69 13.92 -30.48
CA TYR A 424 -0.81 15.01 -30.00
C TYR A 424 -0.79 16.23 -30.93
N GLU A 425 -0.99 16.03 -32.24
CA GLU A 425 -1.10 17.12 -33.22
C GLU A 425 -2.30 18.05 -32.98
N ASP A 426 -3.39 17.48 -32.44
CA ASP A 426 -4.69 18.12 -32.21
C ASP A 426 -4.82 18.70 -30.78
N MET A 427 -3.82 18.50 -29.91
CA MET A 427 -3.84 19.07 -28.56
C MET A 427 -3.69 20.60 -28.60
N ASN A 428 -4.43 21.29 -27.73
CA ASN A 428 -4.37 22.74 -27.62
C ASN A 428 -2.94 23.21 -27.27
N ARG A 429 -2.32 23.90 -28.22
CA ARG A 429 -0.95 24.42 -28.11
C ARG A 429 -0.85 25.67 -27.23
N ASN A 430 -1.97 26.29 -26.86
CA ASN A 430 -2.01 27.53 -26.07
C ASN A 430 -2.26 27.30 -24.57
N LEU A 431 -2.13 26.06 -24.06
CA LEU A 431 -2.26 25.80 -22.63
C LEU A 431 -1.04 26.39 -21.89
N ALA A 432 -1.17 27.65 -21.46
CA ALA A 432 -0.19 28.38 -20.69
C ALA A 432 0.29 27.60 -19.44
N LEU A 433 -0.55 26.74 -18.86
CA LEU A 433 -0.18 25.85 -17.75
C LEU A 433 0.79 24.74 -18.16
N LEU A 434 0.63 24.16 -19.36
CA LEU A 434 1.58 23.18 -19.92
C LEU A 434 2.92 23.87 -20.25
N TYR A 435 2.88 25.09 -20.78
CA TYR A 435 4.06 25.92 -21.04
C TYR A 435 4.77 26.35 -19.74
N ALA A 436 4.03 26.81 -18.73
CA ALA A 436 4.57 27.21 -17.43
C ALA A 436 5.21 26.03 -16.67
N LEU A 437 4.58 24.85 -16.69
CA LEU A 437 5.17 23.63 -16.13
C LEU A 437 6.42 23.20 -16.89
N SER A 438 6.44 23.32 -18.23
CA SER A 438 7.64 23.02 -19.02
C SER A 438 8.77 24.00 -18.73
N HIS A 439 8.48 25.31 -18.58
CA HIS A 439 9.46 26.35 -18.25
C HIS A 439 10.07 26.20 -16.85
N TRP A 440 9.34 25.65 -15.88
CA TRP A 440 9.87 25.42 -14.53
C TRP A 440 11.02 24.38 -14.51
N PHE A 441 11.06 23.49 -15.51
CA PHE A 441 12.07 22.43 -15.61
C PHE A 441 13.15 22.69 -16.67
N THR A 442 12.99 23.67 -17.56
CA THR A 442 13.98 24.02 -18.57
C THR A 442 14.61 25.39 -18.26
N GLU A 443 15.74 25.39 -17.57
CA GLU A 443 16.62 26.55 -17.54
C GLU A 443 17.19 26.77 -18.96
N HIS A 444 16.86 27.94 -19.54
CA HIS A 444 17.24 28.50 -20.85
C HIS A 444 16.34 28.16 -22.06
N PRO A 445 15.36 29.04 -22.38
CA PRO A 445 14.76 29.09 -23.71
C PRO A 445 15.32 30.28 -24.50
N SER A 446 15.98 30.03 -25.62
CA SER A 446 16.19 31.05 -26.64
C SER A 446 14.86 31.32 -27.36
N LYS A 447 14.54 32.60 -27.57
CA LYS A 447 13.27 33.12 -28.14
C LYS A 447 12.88 32.59 -29.53
N GLU A 448 13.65 31.70 -30.14
CA GLU A 448 13.36 31.10 -31.46
C GLU A 448 12.76 29.68 -31.40
N GLN A 449 12.78 29.00 -30.25
CA GLN A 449 12.17 27.66 -30.13
C GLN A 449 10.63 27.68 -29.98
N GLU A 450 10.01 28.85 -29.94
CA GLU A 450 8.56 29.01 -29.74
C GLU A 450 7.70 28.65 -30.96
N LYS A 451 8.27 28.24 -32.11
CA LYS A 451 7.49 27.92 -33.32
C LYS A 451 7.89 26.59 -33.95
N LYS A 452 7.00 25.60 -33.74
CA LYS A 452 6.84 24.29 -34.41
C LYS A 452 7.55 23.12 -33.70
N MET A 453 6.75 22.19 -33.17
CA MET A 453 7.18 20.79 -33.03
C MET A 453 7.83 20.34 -34.36
N GLY A 454 8.94 19.63 -34.27
CA GLY A 454 9.68 19.14 -35.44
C GLY A 454 8.90 18.11 -36.25
N SER A 455 7.91 17.44 -35.64
CA SER A 455 6.99 16.48 -36.28
C SER A 455 5.57 16.61 -35.70
N LYS A 456 4.55 16.27 -36.49
CA LYS A 456 3.16 16.12 -36.03
C LYS A 456 2.99 15.04 -34.97
N LEU A 457 3.89 14.05 -34.94
CA LEU A 457 3.89 12.92 -34.00
C LEU A 457 4.85 13.13 -32.82
N GLU A 458 5.40 14.33 -32.65
CA GLU A 458 6.26 14.62 -31.50
C GLU A 458 5.43 14.70 -30.21
N VAL A 459 5.91 14.04 -29.15
CA VAL A 459 5.17 13.96 -27.89
C VAL A 459 5.46 15.19 -27.04
N PRO A 460 4.43 15.96 -26.61
CA PRO A 460 4.60 17.10 -25.72
C PRO A 460 5.33 16.73 -24.43
N PHE A 461 6.15 17.63 -23.89
CA PHE A 461 6.96 17.38 -22.69
C PHE A 461 6.12 16.88 -21.50
N VAL A 462 4.98 17.51 -21.24
CA VAL A 462 4.13 17.13 -20.08
C VAL A 462 3.55 15.71 -20.23
N CYS A 463 3.29 15.27 -21.46
CA CYS A 463 2.84 13.91 -21.74
C CYS A 463 3.93 12.84 -21.48
N GLN A 464 5.19 13.24 -21.33
CA GLN A 464 6.28 12.30 -21.00
C GLN A 464 6.21 11.79 -19.55
N PHE A 465 5.50 12.47 -18.65
CA PHE A 465 5.29 12.02 -17.27
C PHE A 465 4.09 11.06 -17.12
N ILE A 466 3.35 10.82 -18.19
CA ILE A 466 2.11 10.04 -18.17
C ILE A 466 2.44 8.57 -18.44
N ALA A 467 2.26 7.71 -17.44
CA ALA A 467 2.54 6.27 -17.54
C ALA A 467 1.72 5.59 -18.66
N MET A 468 0.46 6.00 -18.80
CA MET A 468 -0.43 5.49 -19.86
C MET A 468 0.09 5.76 -21.27
N ARG A 469 0.79 6.88 -21.52
CA ARG A 469 1.41 7.16 -22.83
C ARG A 469 2.46 6.11 -23.18
N TRP A 470 3.31 5.75 -22.22
CA TRP A 470 4.39 4.77 -22.44
C TRP A 470 3.81 3.37 -22.65
N SER A 471 2.83 2.99 -21.84
CA SER A 471 2.13 1.70 -21.97
C SER A 471 1.38 1.56 -23.28
N TYR A 472 0.71 2.63 -23.75
CA TYR A 472 -0.06 2.59 -24.99
C TYR A 472 0.84 2.52 -26.23
N GLU A 473 1.90 3.33 -26.26
CA GLU A 473 2.91 3.25 -27.31
C GLU A 473 3.56 1.86 -27.38
N GLU A 474 3.91 1.30 -26.21
CA GLU A 474 4.47 -0.06 -26.11
C GLU A 474 3.48 -1.11 -26.62
N MET A 475 2.20 -1.01 -26.26
CA MET A 475 1.15 -1.95 -26.67
C MET A 475 0.92 -1.95 -28.18
N ILE A 476 0.82 -0.77 -28.81
CA ILE A 476 0.60 -0.65 -30.25
C ILE A 476 1.82 -1.12 -31.04
N VAL A 477 3.03 -0.70 -30.64
CA VAL A 477 4.28 -1.15 -31.28
C VAL A 477 4.44 -2.67 -31.13
N ALA A 478 4.13 -3.22 -29.95
CA ALA A 478 4.18 -4.65 -29.72
C ALA A 478 3.17 -5.41 -30.58
N GLN A 479 1.93 -4.90 -30.72
CA GLN A 479 0.94 -5.51 -31.60
C GLN A 479 1.38 -5.54 -33.07
N ALA A 480 2.02 -4.47 -33.54
CA ALA A 480 2.48 -4.39 -34.91
C ALA A 480 3.72 -5.24 -35.21
N LYS A 481 4.71 -5.25 -34.32
CA LYS A 481 6.05 -5.83 -34.59
C LYS A 481 6.32 -7.17 -33.92
N LEU A 482 5.62 -7.48 -32.82
CA LEU A 482 5.83 -8.71 -32.03
C LEU A 482 4.72 -9.76 -32.23
N ASN A 483 3.81 -9.55 -33.18
CA ASN A 483 2.86 -10.59 -33.56
C ASN A 483 3.59 -11.78 -34.24
N PRO A 484 3.00 -13.00 -34.19
CA PRO A 484 3.66 -14.20 -34.70
C PRO A 484 4.14 -14.12 -36.16
N LEU A 485 3.43 -13.39 -37.02
CA LEU A 485 3.77 -13.27 -38.44
C LEU A 485 4.89 -12.23 -38.65
N THR A 486 4.67 -11.00 -38.22
CA THR A 486 5.60 -9.88 -38.42
C THR A 486 6.92 -10.10 -37.69
N GLN A 487 6.91 -10.73 -36.51
CA GLN A 487 8.15 -11.08 -35.81
C GLN A 487 9.05 -11.99 -36.66
N ARG A 488 8.47 -12.94 -37.40
CA ARG A 488 9.19 -13.87 -38.29
C ARG A 488 9.61 -13.18 -39.58
N GLN A 489 8.76 -12.34 -40.17
CA GLN A 489 9.12 -11.52 -41.33
C GLN A 489 10.32 -10.60 -41.00
N ASP A 490 10.26 -9.86 -39.90
CA ASP A 490 11.34 -8.97 -39.45
C ASP A 490 12.62 -9.73 -39.08
N ARG A 491 12.51 -10.95 -38.51
CA ARG A 491 13.67 -11.81 -38.24
C ARG A 491 14.33 -12.27 -39.53
N THR A 492 13.52 -12.70 -40.50
CA THR A 492 13.98 -13.13 -41.83
C THR A 492 14.66 -11.99 -42.56
N GLN A 493 14.03 -10.81 -42.61
CA GLN A 493 14.60 -9.61 -43.23
C GLN A 493 15.92 -9.18 -42.58
N ARG A 494 16.01 -9.20 -41.25
CA ARG A 494 17.26 -8.90 -40.53
C ARG A 494 18.39 -9.89 -40.85
N GLU A 495 18.09 -11.16 -41.06
CA GLU A 495 19.09 -12.14 -41.50
C GLU A 495 19.54 -11.89 -42.95
N ILE A 496 18.61 -11.57 -43.84
CA ILE A 496 18.89 -11.16 -45.23
C ILE A 496 19.84 -9.95 -45.23
N ASP A 497 19.49 -8.88 -44.52
CA ASP A 497 20.28 -7.65 -44.47
C ASP A 497 21.70 -7.90 -43.93
N ARG A 498 21.83 -8.78 -42.93
CA ARG A 498 23.13 -9.17 -42.36
C ARG A 498 24.01 -9.91 -43.37
N ILE A 499 23.43 -10.78 -44.19
CA ILE A 499 24.18 -11.53 -45.21
C ILE A 499 24.55 -10.60 -46.37
N VAL A 500 23.61 -9.75 -46.80
CA VAL A 500 23.84 -8.76 -47.87
C VAL A 500 24.93 -7.75 -47.49
N ALA A 501 25.02 -7.38 -46.21
CA ALA A 501 26.06 -6.46 -45.71
C ALA A 501 27.49 -7.06 -45.71
N LYS A 502 27.67 -8.37 -45.87
CA LYS A 502 29.01 -8.98 -45.97
C LYS A 502 29.62 -8.69 -47.35
N ARG A 503 30.88 -8.22 -47.37
CA ARG A 503 31.63 -7.94 -48.62
C ARG A 503 31.93 -9.21 -49.44
N ASP A 504 32.34 -10.30 -48.79
CA ASP A 504 32.62 -11.59 -49.44
C ASP A 504 31.58 -12.64 -49.02
N GLN A 505 30.69 -12.98 -49.95
CA GLN A 505 29.65 -14.00 -49.71
C GLN A 505 30.16 -15.37 -50.13
N THR A 506 30.21 -16.31 -49.18
CA THR A 506 30.51 -17.71 -49.49
C THR A 506 29.38 -18.35 -50.31
N PRO A 507 29.61 -19.45 -51.04
CA PRO A 507 28.55 -20.19 -51.73
C PRO A 507 27.42 -20.63 -50.78
N ILE A 508 27.75 -20.89 -49.51
CA ILE A 508 26.81 -21.25 -48.45
C ILE A 508 25.95 -20.03 -48.06
N ASP A 509 26.57 -18.84 -47.93
CA ASP A 509 25.84 -17.60 -47.66
C ASP A 509 24.85 -17.27 -48.79
N ARG A 510 25.21 -17.52 -50.05
CA ARG A 510 24.32 -17.31 -51.22
C ARG A 510 23.11 -18.24 -51.20
N ARG A 511 23.32 -19.55 -50.97
CA ARG A 511 22.21 -20.50 -50.82
C ARG A 511 21.30 -20.12 -49.65
N ARG A 512 21.88 -19.74 -48.52
CA ARG A 512 21.09 -19.30 -47.36
C ARG A 512 20.30 -18.02 -47.66
N LEU A 513 20.86 -17.10 -48.44
CA LEU A 513 20.17 -15.89 -48.86
C LEU A 513 18.97 -16.22 -49.75
N GLU A 514 19.10 -17.18 -50.66
CA GLU A 514 17.98 -17.69 -51.48
C GLU A 514 16.90 -18.32 -50.60
N ASP A 515 17.27 -19.25 -49.71
CA ASP A 515 16.34 -19.88 -48.75
C ASP A 515 15.56 -18.83 -47.94
N LEU A 516 16.24 -17.79 -47.46
CA LEU A 516 15.62 -16.72 -46.66
C LEU A 516 14.69 -15.84 -47.50
N LYS A 517 15.04 -15.53 -48.75
CA LYS A 517 14.17 -14.78 -49.67
C LYS A 517 12.91 -15.57 -50.00
N GLU A 518 13.05 -16.87 -50.26
CA GLU A 518 11.91 -17.75 -50.50
C GLU A 518 11.03 -17.90 -49.24
N THR A 519 11.65 -18.01 -48.05
CA THR A 519 10.94 -18.02 -46.77
C THR A 519 10.15 -16.73 -46.55
N LEU A 520 10.74 -15.58 -46.86
CA LEU A 520 10.06 -14.29 -46.73
C LEU A 520 8.89 -14.16 -47.71
N ALA A 521 9.08 -14.54 -48.96
CA ALA A 521 8.01 -14.55 -49.97
C ALA A 521 6.85 -15.47 -49.55
N LEU A 522 7.17 -16.64 -48.98
CA LEU A 522 6.18 -17.56 -48.43
C LEU A 522 5.43 -16.95 -47.24
N LEU A 523 6.12 -16.31 -46.30
CA LEU A 523 5.50 -15.67 -45.14
C LEU A 523 4.51 -14.58 -45.53
N SER A 524 4.82 -13.76 -46.53
CA SER A 524 3.94 -12.67 -46.98
C SER A 524 2.69 -13.14 -47.73
N GLY A 525 2.72 -14.37 -48.28
CA GLY A 525 1.58 -14.97 -49.00
C GLY A 525 1.05 -16.24 -48.34
N LEU A 526 1.30 -16.43 -47.03
CA LEU A 526 0.99 -17.70 -46.37
C LEU A 526 -0.53 -17.86 -46.18
N GLU A 527 -1.07 -18.94 -46.73
CA GLU A 527 -2.47 -19.31 -46.63
C GLU A 527 -2.64 -20.66 -45.94
N ALA A 528 -3.77 -20.85 -45.27
CA ALA A 528 -4.12 -22.14 -44.67
C ALA A 528 -5.63 -22.39 -44.66
N LYS A 529 -6.00 -23.68 -44.63
CA LYS A 529 -7.39 -24.11 -44.47
C LYS A 529 -7.94 -23.91 -43.06
N SER A 530 -7.05 -23.81 -42.07
CA SER A 530 -7.43 -23.56 -40.67
C SER A 530 -6.35 -22.77 -39.94
N PRO A 531 -6.70 -22.04 -38.88
CA PRO A 531 -5.72 -21.35 -38.02
C PRO A 531 -4.64 -22.27 -37.45
N HIS A 532 -5.01 -23.51 -37.11
CA HIS A 532 -4.08 -24.46 -36.51
C HIS A 532 -3.05 -24.98 -37.52
N ALA A 533 -3.46 -25.11 -38.78
CA ALA A 533 -2.52 -25.40 -39.88
C ALA A 533 -1.54 -24.24 -40.10
N LEU A 534 -1.99 -22.99 -39.90
CA LEU A 534 -1.12 -21.83 -39.98
C LEU A 534 -0.04 -21.82 -38.90
N ASP A 535 -0.42 -22.12 -37.64
CA ASP A 535 0.54 -22.28 -36.53
C ASP A 535 1.58 -23.37 -36.85
N HIS A 536 1.16 -24.47 -37.48
CA HIS A 536 2.07 -25.54 -37.93
C HIS A 536 3.08 -25.04 -38.98
N TYR A 537 2.62 -24.32 -40.00
CA TYR A 537 3.49 -23.74 -41.02
C TYR A 537 4.48 -22.71 -40.44
N LEU A 538 4.04 -21.87 -39.50
CA LEU A 538 4.93 -20.94 -38.80
C LEU A 538 5.98 -21.69 -37.97
N GLY A 539 5.64 -22.83 -37.37
CA GLY A 539 6.60 -23.70 -36.68
C GLY A 539 7.63 -24.34 -37.61
N LEU A 540 7.27 -24.66 -38.86
CA LEU A 540 8.22 -25.10 -39.89
C LEU A 540 9.16 -23.96 -40.30
N VAL A 541 8.65 -22.74 -40.44
CA VAL A 541 9.46 -21.55 -40.69
C VAL A 541 10.48 -21.32 -39.57
N ASP A 542 10.10 -21.53 -38.31
CA ASP A 542 11.06 -21.43 -37.19
C ASP A 542 12.22 -22.41 -37.31
N GLN A 543 11.98 -23.65 -37.79
CA GLN A 543 13.05 -24.62 -38.04
C GLN A 543 14.02 -24.16 -39.13
N ILE A 544 13.51 -23.47 -40.16
CA ILE A 544 14.30 -22.90 -41.25
C ILE A 544 15.13 -21.71 -40.71
N LEU A 545 14.52 -20.84 -39.92
CA LEU A 545 15.21 -19.69 -39.30
C LEU A 545 16.28 -20.13 -38.30
N ASP A 546 16.04 -21.19 -37.53
CA ASP A 546 17.00 -21.76 -36.58
C ASP A 546 18.10 -22.61 -37.23
N ARG A 547 18.19 -22.65 -38.57
CA ARG A 547 19.16 -23.44 -39.34
C ARG A 547 19.08 -24.95 -39.09
N LYS A 548 17.95 -25.45 -38.61
CA LYS A 548 17.73 -26.89 -38.40
C LYS A 548 17.46 -27.61 -39.73
N ARG A 549 16.90 -26.90 -40.72
CA ARG A 549 16.55 -27.42 -42.04
C ARG A 549 16.71 -26.34 -43.13
N PRO A 550 17.05 -26.71 -44.39
CA PRO A 550 16.97 -25.81 -45.53
C PRO A 550 15.50 -25.54 -45.92
N PHE A 551 15.27 -24.50 -46.72
CA PHE A 551 13.93 -24.23 -47.25
C PHE A 551 13.52 -25.34 -48.25
N ASP A 552 12.31 -25.88 -48.08
CA ASP A 552 11.73 -26.84 -49.02
C ASP A 552 10.26 -26.49 -49.28
N ARG A 553 9.97 -26.11 -50.52
CA ARG A 553 8.63 -25.70 -50.97
C ARG A 553 7.63 -26.87 -50.91
N ALA A 554 8.08 -28.12 -50.94
CA ALA A 554 7.20 -29.29 -50.87
C ALA A 554 6.44 -29.36 -49.53
N LEU A 555 7.06 -28.91 -48.44
CA LEU A 555 6.46 -28.88 -47.09
C LEU A 555 5.25 -27.94 -47.01
N PHE A 556 5.18 -26.97 -47.92
CA PHE A 556 4.11 -25.96 -47.99
C PHE A 556 3.15 -26.17 -49.16
N LYS A 557 3.21 -27.31 -49.88
CA LYS A 557 2.28 -27.60 -51.00
C LYS A 557 0.80 -27.53 -50.61
N ASN A 558 0.49 -27.80 -49.34
CA ASN A 558 -0.88 -27.78 -48.81
C ASN A 558 -1.25 -26.43 -48.17
N ALA A 559 -0.36 -25.43 -48.22
CA ALA A 559 -0.61 -24.06 -47.73
C ALA A 559 -1.42 -23.25 -48.75
N THR A 560 -2.56 -23.80 -49.16
CA THR A 560 -3.55 -23.16 -50.02
C THR A 560 -4.89 -23.20 -49.30
N GLY A 561 -5.51 -22.05 -49.10
CA GLY A 561 -6.70 -21.95 -48.27
C GLY A 561 -7.36 -20.58 -48.33
N GLN A 562 -8.55 -20.47 -47.75
CA GLN A 562 -9.34 -19.23 -47.77
C GLN A 562 -8.86 -18.18 -46.76
N ILE A 563 -8.02 -18.57 -45.78
CA ILE A 563 -7.59 -17.70 -44.69
C ILE A 563 -6.11 -17.38 -44.84
N THR A 564 -5.78 -16.10 -44.88
CA THR A 564 -4.39 -15.62 -44.98
C THR A 564 -3.79 -15.38 -43.60
N ALA A 565 -2.46 -15.47 -43.49
CA ALA A 565 -1.77 -15.18 -42.23
C ALA A 565 -1.94 -13.73 -41.77
N GLU A 566 -1.99 -12.80 -42.73
CA GLU A 566 -2.19 -11.38 -42.46
C GLU A 566 -3.58 -11.13 -41.86
N GLN A 567 -4.63 -11.78 -42.37
CA GLN A 567 -5.99 -11.71 -41.82
C GLN A 567 -6.05 -12.07 -40.31
N ILE A 568 -5.28 -13.08 -39.91
CA ILE A 568 -5.32 -13.60 -38.53
C ILE A 568 -4.44 -12.80 -37.56
N TYR A 569 -3.23 -12.38 -37.97
CA TYR A 569 -2.23 -11.83 -37.03
C TYR A 569 -1.97 -10.34 -37.18
N VAL A 570 -2.33 -9.72 -38.29
CA VAL A 570 -2.00 -8.33 -38.60
C VAL A 570 -3.28 -7.49 -38.67
N ASN A 571 -3.38 -6.48 -37.80
CA ASN A 571 -4.46 -5.51 -37.89
C ASN A 571 -4.04 -4.31 -38.74
N GLN A 572 -4.83 -4.00 -39.78
CA GLN A 572 -4.51 -2.94 -40.73
C GLN A 572 -4.38 -1.59 -40.02
N LYS A 573 -5.31 -1.27 -39.12
CA LYS A 573 -5.31 0.03 -38.43
C LYS A 573 -4.09 0.23 -37.54
N VAL A 574 -3.65 -0.82 -36.86
CA VAL A 574 -2.41 -0.81 -36.07
C VAL A 574 -1.18 -0.65 -36.98
N SER A 575 -1.16 -1.35 -38.12
CA SER A 575 -0.07 -1.24 -39.11
C SER A 575 0.04 0.18 -39.67
N ASP A 576 -1.09 0.81 -40.01
CA ASP A 576 -1.14 2.19 -40.51
C ASP A 576 -0.54 3.20 -39.53
N LEU A 577 -0.84 3.06 -38.22
CA LEU A 577 -0.28 3.93 -37.19
C LEU A 577 1.26 3.87 -37.15
N ILE A 578 1.81 2.67 -37.33
CA ILE A 578 3.26 2.44 -37.30
C ILE A 578 3.92 2.89 -38.59
N SER A 579 3.31 2.58 -39.75
CA SER A 579 3.78 3.02 -41.06
C SER A 579 3.85 4.55 -41.15
N ASN A 580 2.82 5.25 -40.66
CA ASN A 580 2.81 6.70 -40.56
C ASN A 580 3.94 7.24 -39.67
N ALA A 581 4.22 6.58 -38.54
CA ALA A 581 5.33 6.97 -37.66
C ALA A 581 6.70 6.73 -38.32
N GLU A 582 6.89 5.59 -38.98
CA GLU A 582 8.13 5.27 -39.71
C GLU A 582 8.38 6.25 -40.86
N MET A 583 7.34 6.65 -41.59
CA MET A 583 7.40 7.68 -42.64
C MET A 583 7.82 9.04 -42.08
N GLU A 584 7.19 9.50 -40.98
CA GLU A 584 7.54 10.77 -40.33
C GLU A 584 8.96 10.77 -39.74
N GLN A 585 9.47 9.62 -39.31
CA GLN A 585 10.82 9.47 -38.78
C GLN A 585 11.90 9.39 -39.88
N SER A 586 11.54 8.89 -41.06
CA SER A 586 12.43 8.73 -42.21
C SER A 586 12.39 9.90 -43.19
N ASP A 587 11.51 10.89 -42.98
CA ASP A 587 11.42 12.11 -43.77
C ASP A 587 12.78 12.85 -43.83
N TYR A 588 13.44 12.70 -44.97
CA TYR A 588 14.77 13.23 -45.26
C TYR A 588 14.81 14.76 -45.33
N ARG A 589 13.64 15.41 -45.45
CA ARG A 589 13.53 16.88 -45.44
C ARG A 589 13.87 17.48 -44.08
N ARG A 590 13.86 16.65 -43.03
CA ARG A 590 14.24 17.05 -41.68
C ARG A 590 15.68 16.62 -41.44
N GLY A 591 16.59 17.58 -41.30
CA GLY A 591 18.02 17.34 -41.06
C GLY A 591 18.32 16.55 -39.77
N ASN A 592 17.34 16.43 -38.86
CA ASN A 592 17.41 15.60 -37.66
C ASN A 592 16.22 14.62 -37.64
N ARG A 593 16.42 13.35 -37.22
CA ARG A 593 15.34 12.35 -37.12
C ARG A 593 14.68 12.44 -35.73
N PRO A 594 13.49 13.06 -35.59
CA PRO A 594 12.87 13.26 -34.28
C PRO A 594 12.39 11.95 -33.66
N ASN A 595 12.24 11.95 -32.33
CA ASN A 595 11.57 10.87 -31.62
C ASN A 595 10.05 11.03 -31.79
N VAL A 596 9.48 10.27 -32.71
CA VAL A 596 8.04 10.26 -33.00
C VAL A 596 7.30 9.25 -32.11
N PHE A 597 6.04 9.54 -31.84
CA PHE A 597 5.12 8.62 -31.22
C PHE A 597 4.90 7.40 -32.12
N PHE A 598 4.90 6.20 -31.54
CA PHE A 598 4.84 4.90 -32.23
C PHE A 598 6.07 4.54 -33.09
N GLY A 599 7.13 5.35 -33.10
CA GLY A 599 8.37 4.98 -33.78
C GLY A 599 8.98 3.72 -33.15
N ALA A 600 9.39 2.72 -33.93
CA ALA A 600 9.92 1.47 -33.38
C ALA A 600 11.29 1.62 -32.71
N GLN A 601 12.07 2.63 -33.11
CA GLN A 601 13.37 2.97 -32.54
C GLN A 601 13.40 4.45 -32.13
N LYS A 602 13.94 4.74 -30.96
CA LYS A 602 14.18 6.11 -30.48
C LYS A 602 15.66 6.37 -30.35
N ARG A 603 16.05 7.64 -30.50
CA ARG A 603 17.42 8.11 -30.28
C ARG A 603 17.46 8.98 -29.03
N TYR A 604 18.20 8.54 -28.03
CA TYR A 604 18.48 9.31 -26.82
C TYR A 604 20.00 9.37 -26.64
N PHE A 605 20.56 10.56 -26.46
CA PHE A 605 22.01 10.78 -26.28
C PHE A 605 22.88 10.11 -27.38
N GLY A 606 22.41 10.10 -28.63
CA GLY A 606 23.11 9.46 -29.76
C GLY A 606 22.98 7.94 -29.85
N ILE A 607 22.37 7.28 -28.85
CA ILE A 607 22.16 5.83 -28.80
C ILE A 607 20.78 5.48 -29.37
N LYS A 608 20.72 4.49 -30.27
CA LYS A 608 19.45 3.92 -30.75
C LYS A 608 18.95 2.89 -29.75
N VAL A 609 17.73 3.10 -29.23
CA VAL A 609 17.09 2.19 -28.27
C VAL A 609 15.76 1.71 -28.86
N GLY A 610 15.50 0.41 -28.75
CA GLY A 610 14.21 -0.17 -29.13
C GLY A 610 13.12 0.32 -28.18
N VAL A 611 11.99 0.78 -28.73
CA VAL A 611 10.94 1.42 -27.94
C VAL A 611 10.31 0.50 -26.92
N PHE A 612 10.17 -0.79 -27.24
CA PHE A 612 9.68 -1.78 -26.29
C PHE A 612 10.52 -1.79 -25.00
N ALA A 613 11.82 -2.12 -25.10
CA ALA A 613 12.71 -2.19 -23.93
C ALA A 613 12.83 -0.85 -23.19
N PHE A 614 12.85 0.27 -23.92
CA PHE A 614 12.92 1.60 -23.33
C PHE A 614 11.67 1.92 -22.51
N ASN A 615 10.49 1.75 -23.09
CA ASN A 615 9.22 2.04 -22.43
C ASN A 615 9.01 1.15 -21.21
N THR A 616 9.30 -0.16 -21.31
CA THR A 616 9.24 -1.08 -20.16
C THR A 616 10.15 -0.60 -19.03
N THR A 617 11.37 -0.16 -19.35
CA THR A 617 12.34 0.34 -18.36
C THR A 617 11.84 1.62 -17.69
N VAL A 618 11.27 2.55 -18.45
CA VAL A 618 10.67 3.79 -17.91
C VAL A 618 9.51 3.47 -16.96
N LEU A 619 8.65 2.51 -17.31
CA LEU A 619 7.54 2.09 -16.45
C LEU A 619 8.02 1.43 -15.14
N ILE A 620 9.06 0.60 -15.21
CA ILE A 620 9.66 -0.01 -14.02
C ILE A 620 10.30 1.04 -13.12
N ILE A 621 11.12 1.94 -13.69
CA ILE A 621 11.80 3.00 -12.92
C ILE A 621 10.79 3.95 -12.28
N SER A 622 9.75 4.37 -13.00
CA SER A 622 8.70 5.24 -12.45
C SER A 622 7.92 4.57 -11.33
N THR A 623 7.56 3.29 -11.49
CA THR A 623 6.89 2.51 -10.44
C THR A 623 7.77 2.38 -9.19
N LEU A 624 9.07 2.07 -9.35
CA LEU A 624 10.02 2.01 -8.24
C LEU A 624 10.20 3.37 -7.57
N GLY A 625 10.27 4.45 -8.35
CA GLY A 625 10.35 5.83 -7.86
C GLY A 625 9.13 6.22 -7.01
N LEU A 626 7.93 5.80 -7.40
CA LEU A 626 6.72 6.01 -6.60
C LEU A 626 6.75 5.21 -5.28
N LEU A 627 7.26 3.99 -5.31
CA LEU A 627 7.39 3.16 -4.11
C LEU A 627 8.48 3.65 -3.15
N THR A 628 9.59 4.21 -3.65
CA THR A 628 10.62 4.83 -2.80
C THR A 628 10.11 6.13 -2.18
N LEU A 629 9.38 6.95 -2.94
CA LEU A 629 8.70 8.13 -2.41
C LEU A 629 7.68 7.76 -1.33
N LEU A 630 6.84 6.75 -1.58
CA LEU A 630 5.90 6.21 -0.60
C LEU A 630 6.62 5.79 0.69
N HIS A 631 7.72 5.06 0.57
CA HIS A 631 8.52 4.64 1.72
C HIS A 631 9.03 5.84 2.53
N TRP A 632 9.53 6.88 1.84
CA TRP A 632 10.01 8.11 2.47
C TRP A 632 8.89 8.87 3.20
N ILE A 633 7.73 9.04 2.56
CA ILE A 633 6.56 9.71 3.17
C ILE A 633 6.10 8.97 4.43
N LEU A 634 5.92 7.65 4.33
CA LEU A 634 5.48 6.83 5.46
C LEU A 634 6.50 6.87 6.61
N ARG A 635 7.80 6.84 6.30
CA ARG A 635 8.85 6.96 7.31
C ARG A 635 8.76 8.30 8.03
N LYS A 636 8.64 9.41 7.30
CA LYS A 636 8.52 10.76 7.87
C LYS A 636 7.25 10.90 8.74
N GLN A 637 6.11 10.41 8.27
CA GLN A 637 4.85 10.43 9.04
C GLN A 637 4.94 9.62 10.34
N LEU A 638 5.69 8.52 10.35
CA LEU A 638 5.90 7.70 11.54
C LEU A 638 6.95 8.31 12.49
N GLU A 639 7.95 9.03 11.99
CA GLU A 639 8.99 9.71 12.78
C GLU A 639 8.49 11.00 13.46
N VAL A 640 7.75 11.87 12.75
CA VAL A 640 7.31 13.20 13.24
C VAL A 640 6.37 13.13 14.46
N ARG A 641 5.77 11.97 14.74
CA ARG A 641 4.96 11.74 15.96
C ARG A 641 5.76 11.08 17.10
N ARG A 642 7.08 11.27 17.14
CA ARG A 642 7.95 10.89 18.28
C ARG A 642 8.47 12.11 19.05
N SER A 643 8.57 13.27 18.40
CA SER A 643 8.66 14.58 19.04
C SER A 643 7.26 15.04 19.44
#